data_AF-A0A8S1MCJ7-F1
#
_entry.id   AF-A0A8S1MCJ7-F1
#
_cell.length_a   1.000
_cell.length_b   1.000
_cell.length_c   1.000
_cell.angle_alpha   90.00
_cell.angle_beta   90.00
_cell.angle_gamma   90.00
#
_symmetry.space_group_name_H-M   'P 1'
#
loop_
_entity.id
_entity.type
_entity.pdbx_description
1 polymer ?
#
loop_
_entity_poly.entity_id
_entity_poly.type
_entity_poly.pdbx_seq_one_letter_code
_entity_poly.pdbx_strand_id
1 'polypeptide(L)'
;MTTILDNVTTLKDKIKILDDNKNQTKNLDLQAIYKHIHNIGQDSNQLLEHALKINFGNVLKIQAQNDQNEVLQVFKKVCQTAKDLNHICIYVKYIQQISKQDLQKIYFKELGFQTEKLITEFRKQGTIIKELRLDTNDITKQRFMIQMITTLCPQDLGFNPELFSLMLIPFKCLHKADPTDISLLEKLADVLLSQCNGQGIANQNQVHDWLALLTGIIQYAYEGNSIGLFILLRKIPHQHINELLYRHKYFMLLNYFNNLKVTLKIFQGLTFYSITQQSIFFIRTISQFLYEYALEIKSKQYSDILKYIYQEFILTTILGNIQMIHYSTELIDLLLFYIVGMSSIDQDPLLKSFNLLYFKLKQASNYKIFTKDFKTQRIQFLLTVAMNYNGLNTDEQFLNIIQIYQTTDKMIPYKQYIQWDFSQLIEQQSQIDQNILLRDSKDFVGLENLTNTCFMNSILQSLYMTQSFRKFVIQLKFTDQSLQLIPYPSKLSSLQKLFLLLTYQKQGYCSPYELKRQLREPYSNTNDQQDVSEFAHHFLEDLLELLPKHLQIPMEKIFFGYHRSCIECYNCPKRQPAYRPKEKFLGIDLHFNEDEENQDLYDMIRKAYEKEQIEFTCDKCNQRTDRVYKSQQLIQLPSVLFMIVHRFTFNAATQTMNKMLTKVPFKFQIDFRDVFNQKKLNSKDCIYDLYAFIVHMGKNSYSGHYICYARQLNKPDVWVTFDDTMISNLEYDSDQLDKELIAEETPYLLFYQNQSGQPLIFNN
;
A
#
# COMPACT_ATOMS: atom_id res chain seq x y z
N MET A 1 -26.69 34.39 -28.03
CA MET A 1 -25.64 33.57 -28.70
C MET A 1 -25.77 32.09 -28.35
N THR A 2 -25.81 31.72 -27.06
CA THR A 2 -26.08 30.33 -26.62
C THR A 2 -27.35 29.74 -27.23
N THR A 3 -28.47 30.47 -27.19
CA THR A 3 -29.73 30.08 -27.86
C THR A 3 -29.60 29.90 -29.37
N ILE A 4 -28.70 30.65 -30.03
CA ILE A 4 -28.45 30.53 -31.47
C ILE A 4 -27.62 29.27 -31.75
N LEU A 5 -26.64 28.96 -30.90
CA LEU A 5 -25.87 27.72 -30.99
C LEU A 5 -26.73 26.47 -30.75
N ASP A 6 -27.75 26.56 -29.88
CA ASP A 6 -28.73 25.50 -29.64
C ASP A 6 -29.67 25.27 -30.82
N ASN A 7 -30.09 26.34 -31.50
CA ASN A 7 -31.03 26.28 -32.63
C ASN A 7 -30.40 25.73 -33.92
N VAL A 8 -29.10 25.44 -33.92
CA VAL A 8 -28.34 25.03 -35.08
C VAL A 8 -27.85 23.60 -34.89
N THR A 9 -28.19 22.73 -35.85
CA THR A 9 -27.97 21.28 -35.73
C THR A 9 -26.59 20.82 -36.21
N THR A 10 -25.92 21.58 -37.09
CA THR A 10 -24.62 21.16 -37.66
C THR A 10 -23.44 21.87 -37.02
N LEU A 11 -22.35 21.15 -36.79
CA LEU A 11 -21.07 21.71 -36.32
C LEU A 11 -20.58 22.86 -37.22
N LYS A 12 -20.74 22.73 -38.53
CA LYS A 12 -20.30 23.72 -39.52
C LYS A 12 -20.99 25.07 -39.31
N ASP A 13 -22.28 25.05 -39.02
CA ASP A 13 -23.06 26.26 -38.78
C ASP A 13 -22.74 26.86 -37.40
N LYS A 14 -22.51 26.02 -36.37
CA LYS A 14 -22.02 26.47 -35.06
C LYS A 14 -20.65 27.16 -35.15
N ILE A 15 -19.73 26.63 -35.95
CA ILE A 15 -18.43 27.25 -36.26
C ILE A 15 -18.61 28.60 -36.94
N LYS A 16 -19.49 28.67 -37.95
CA LYS A 16 -19.79 29.91 -38.66
C LYS A 16 -20.30 31.01 -37.73
N ILE A 17 -21.14 30.66 -36.75
CA ILE A 17 -21.62 31.60 -35.72
C ILE A 17 -20.46 32.18 -34.90
N LEU A 18 -19.47 31.37 -34.52
CA LEU A 18 -18.28 31.85 -33.80
C LEU A 18 -17.44 32.80 -34.67
N ASP A 19 -17.26 32.46 -35.95
CA ASP A 19 -16.50 33.27 -36.90
C ASP A 19 -17.17 34.63 -37.16
N ASP A 20 -18.49 34.64 -37.40
CA ASP A 20 -19.28 35.84 -37.67
C ASP A 20 -19.28 36.82 -36.49
N ASN A 21 -19.13 36.32 -35.26
CA ASN A 21 -19.21 37.11 -34.03
C ASN A 21 -17.84 37.39 -33.37
N LYS A 22 -16.72 36.94 -33.94
CA LYS A 22 -15.40 37.03 -33.29
C LYS A 22 -14.94 38.45 -32.94
N ASN A 23 -15.45 39.46 -33.64
CA ASN A 23 -15.10 40.87 -33.47
C ASN A 23 -16.06 41.64 -32.54
N GLN A 24 -17.19 41.05 -32.16
CA GLN A 24 -18.25 41.71 -31.35
C GLN A 24 -18.13 41.38 -29.84
N THR A 25 -16.92 41.03 -29.39
CA THR A 25 -16.68 40.33 -28.11
C THR A 25 -16.80 41.16 -26.84
N LYS A 26 -16.74 42.48 -26.93
CA LYS A 26 -16.77 43.37 -25.75
C LYS A 26 -18.09 43.34 -24.97
N ASN A 27 -19.20 42.94 -25.61
CA ASN A 27 -20.53 42.91 -24.99
C ASN A 27 -21.05 41.49 -24.70
N LEU A 28 -20.21 40.47 -24.87
CA LEU A 28 -20.61 39.08 -24.72
C LEU A 28 -20.25 38.54 -23.33
N ASP A 29 -21.19 37.84 -22.70
CA ASP A 29 -20.89 37.03 -21.52
C ASP A 29 -20.09 35.78 -21.94
N LEU A 30 -18.77 35.97 -22.02
CA LEU A 30 -17.83 34.92 -22.43
C LEU A 30 -17.89 33.72 -21.50
N GLN A 31 -18.17 33.91 -20.21
CA GLN A 31 -18.30 32.80 -19.27
C GLN A 31 -19.50 31.93 -19.64
N ALA A 32 -20.66 32.52 -19.91
CA ALA A 32 -21.85 31.77 -20.32
C ALA A 32 -21.65 31.05 -21.67
N ILE A 33 -20.96 31.69 -22.62
CA ILE A 33 -20.68 31.11 -23.94
C ILE A 33 -19.72 29.91 -23.82
N TYR A 34 -18.59 30.05 -23.14
CA TYR A 34 -17.65 28.94 -22.98
C TYR A 34 -18.25 27.82 -22.11
N LYS A 35 -19.00 28.15 -21.05
CA LYS A 35 -19.80 27.15 -20.30
C LYS A 35 -20.73 26.38 -21.21
N HIS A 36 -21.36 27.06 -22.17
CA HIS A 36 -22.22 26.42 -23.13
C HIS A 36 -21.43 25.52 -24.10
N ILE A 37 -20.31 26.02 -24.66
CA ILE A 37 -19.40 25.22 -25.49
C ILE A 37 -18.94 23.94 -24.76
N HIS A 38 -18.57 24.04 -23.49
CA HIS A 38 -18.20 22.88 -22.65
C HIS A 38 -19.34 21.88 -22.42
N ASN A 39 -20.61 22.29 -22.61
CA ASN A 39 -21.78 21.44 -22.43
C ASN A 39 -22.40 20.94 -23.74
N ILE A 40 -21.99 21.44 -24.91
CA ILE A 40 -22.52 20.99 -26.21
C ILE A 40 -21.94 19.62 -26.58
N GLY A 41 -22.44 18.57 -25.91
CA GLY A 41 -22.28 17.15 -26.23
C GLY A 41 -21.01 16.76 -27.03
N GLN A 42 -21.23 16.12 -28.19
CA GLN A 42 -20.15 15.58 -29.02
C GLN A 42 -19.32 16.66 -29.75
N ASP A 43 -19.90 17.83 -30.04
CA ASP A 43 -19.22 18.92 -30.76
C ASP A 43 -18.29 19.75 -29.86
N SER A 44 -18.38 19.58 -28.53
CA SER A 44 -17.75 20.44 -27.52
C SER A 44 -16.26 20.66 -27.77
N ASN A 45 -15.51 19.57 -27.99
CA ASN A 45 -14.06 19.62 -28.22
C ASN A 45 -13.69 20.38 -29.50
N GLN A 46 -14.42 20.14 -30.59
CA GLN A 46 -14.15 20.76 -31.90
C GLN A 46 -14.49 22.25 -31.89
N LEU A 47 -15.60 22.62 -31.22
CA LEU A 47 -15.98 24.01 -31.03
C LEU A 47 -14.99 24.76 -30.14
N LEU A 48 -14.52 24.12 -29.06
CA LEU A 48 -13.51 24.72 -28.19
C LEU A 48 -12.17 24.91 -28.94
N GLU A 49 -11.72 23.90 -29.69
CA GLU A 49 -10.52 24.03 -30.51
C GLU A 49 -10.63 25.18 -31.51
N HIS A 50 -11.78 25.32 -32.20
CA HIS A 50 -12.00 26.41 -33.14
C HIS A 50 -12.05 27.78 -32.44
N ALA A 51 -12.78 27.88 -31.33
CA ALA A 51 -12.90 29.11 -30.54
C ALA A 51 -11.52 29.62 -30.08
N LEU A 52 -10.64 28.74 -29.60
CA LEU A 52 -9.29 29.11 -29.20
C LEU A 52 -8.40 29.47 -30.40
N LYS A 53 -8.54 28.78 -31.55
CA LYS A 53 -7.78 29.07 -32.77
C LYS A 53 -8.02 30.49 -33.29
N ILE A 54 -9.27 30.96 -33.22
CA ILE A 54 -9.63 32.33 -33.60
C ILE A 54 -9.49 33.32 -32.42
N ASN A 55 -9.04 32.83 -31.26
CA ASN A 55 -8.96 33.57 -29.99
C ASN A 55 -10.27 34.31 -29.68
N PHE A 56 -11.39 33.60 -29.77
CA PHE A 56 -12.72 34.13 -29.56
C PHE A 56 -12.83 34.75 -28.17
N GLY A 57 -13.21 36.03 -28.11
CA GLY A 57 -13.29 36.77 -26.85
C GLY A 57 -11.97 37.36 -26.35
N ASN A 58 -10.88 37.26 -27.12
CA ASN A 58 -9.53 37.65 -26.69
C ASN A 58 -9.05 36.94 -25.41
N VAL A 59 -9.57 35.75 -25.12
CA VAL A 59 -9.32 34.98 -23.88
C VAL A 59 -7.83 34.64 -23.68
N LEU A 60 -7.03 34.64 -24.75
CA LEU A 60 -5.57 34.43 -24.72
C LEU A 60 -4.76 35.64 -25.24
N LYS A 61 -5.40 36.78 -25.57
CA LYS A 61 -4.69 37.94 -26.17
C LYS A 61 -4.25 38.93 -25.10
N ILE A 62 -2.95 39.02 -24.85
CA ILE A 62 -2.40 40.09 -23.99
C ILE A 62 -1.97 41.26 -24.87
N GLN A 63 -2.78 42.32 -24.89
CA GLN A 63 -2.34 43.64 -25.36
C GLN A 63 -1.53 44.33 -24.24
N ALA A 64 -0.61 45.21 -24.61
CA ALA A 64 0.49 45.70 -23.77
C ALA A 64 0.06 46.24 -22.38
N GLN A 65 0.81 45.79 -21.36
CA GLN A 65 1.02 46.25 -19.98
C GLN A 65 -0.16 46.71 -19.08
N ASN A 66 -1.30 47.18 -19.58
CA ASN A 66 -2.38 47.72 -18.73
C ASN A 66 -3.62 46.81 -18.59
N ASP A 67 -3.84 45.82 -19.47
CA ASP A 67 -5.04 44.95 -19.45
C ASP A 67 -4.77 43.47 -19.07
N GLN A 68 -3.57 43.16 -18.57
CA GLN A 68 -3.20 41.77 -18.22
C GLN A 68 -4.12 41.14 -17.17
N ASN A 69 -4.55 41.93 -16.18
CA ASN A 69 -5.43 41.45 -15.11
C ASN A 69 -6.84 41.14 -15.63
N GLU A 70 -7.38 41.94 -16.55
CA GLU A 70 -8.74 41.73 -17.07
C GLU A 70 -8.82 40.45 -17.92
N VAL A 71 -7.86 40.26 -18.84
CA VAL A 71 -7.77 39.06 -19.68
C VAL A 71 -7.58 37.81 -18.82
N LEU A 72 -6.75 37.88 -17.78
CA LEU A 72 -6.55 36.76 -16.86
C LEU A 72 -7.82 36.43 -16.05
N GLN A 73 -8.58 37.44 -15.62
CA GLN A 73 -9.86 37.23 -14.92
C GLN A 73 -10.90 36.59 -15.84
N VAL A 74 -10.94 36.99 -17.11
CA VAL A 74 -11.79 36.35 -18.13
C VAL A 74 -11.38 34.90 -18.34
N PHE A 75 -10.08 34.63 -18.53
CA PHE A 75 -9.55 33.27 -18.67
C PHE A 75 -9.90 32.40 -17.45
N LYS A 76 -9.72 32.93 -16.24
CA LYS A 76 -10.08 32.25 -15.00
C LYS A 76 -11.54 31.84 -14.95
N LYS A 77 -12.46 32.77 -15.28
CA LYS A 77 -13.90 32.49 -15.32
C LYS A 77 -14.27 31.44 -16.37
N VAL A 78 -13.60 31.47 -17.53
CA VAL A 78 -13.80 30.52 -18.63
C VAL A 78 -13.25 29.13 -18.27
N CYS A 79 -12.06 29.04 -17.67
CA CYS A 79 -11.49 27.74 -17.28
C CYS A 79 -12.28 27.06 -16.17
N GLN A 80 -12.90 27.83 -15.26
CA GLN A 80 -13.80 27.30 -14.24
C GLN A 80 -15.05 26.58 -14.79
N THR A 81 -15.38 26.78 -16.07
CA THR A 81 -16.54 26.13 -16.68
C THR A 81 -16.18 24.82 -17.38
N ALA A 82 -14.89 24.50 -17.52
CA ALA A 82 -14.42 23.23 -18.04
C ALA A 82 -14.86 22.08 -17.10
N LYS A 83 -15.41 21.01 -17.69
CA LYS A 83 -15.98 19.88 -16.93
C LYS A 83 -15.23 18.58 -17.14
N ASP A 84 -14.37 18.52 -18.15
CA ASP A 84 -13.56 17.36 -18.44
C ASP A 84 -12.11 17.75 -18.75
N LEU A 85 -11.24 16.75 -18.74
CA LEU A 85 -9.81 16.96 -18.96
C LEU A 85 -9.46 17.15 -20.43
N ASN A 86 -10.33 16.78 -21.38
CA ASN A 86 -10.11 17.08 -22.80
C ASN A 86 -10.19 18.59 -23.05
N HIS A 87 -11.09 19.30 -22.37
CA HIS A 87 -11.14 20.77 -22.41
C HIS A 87 -9.85 21.37 -21.90
N ILE A 88 -9.37 20.93 -20.73
CA ILE A 88 -8.10 21.39 -20.14
C ILE A 88 -6.94 21.15 -21.11
N CYS A 89 -6.89 19.97 -21.71
CA CYS A 89 -5.91 19.59 -22.70
C CYS A 89 -5.88 20.51 -23.92
N ILE A 90 -7.05 20.87 -24.43
CA ILE A 90 -7.19 21.82 -25.53
C ILE A 90 -6.61 23.18 -25.10
N TYR A 91 -6.93 23.68 -23.91
CA TYR A 91 -6.33 24.94 -23.40
C TYR A 91 -4.79 24.86 -23.30
N VAL A 92 -4.24 23.77 -22.76
CA VAL A 92 -2.78 23.57 -22.63
C VAL A 92 -2.08 23.69 -23.98
N LYS A 93 -2.61 23.01 -25.01
CA LYS A 93 -2.05 23.01 -26.38
C LYS A 93 -1.95 24.44 -26.95
N TYR A 94 -2.95 25.28 -26.69
CA TYR A 94 -2.94 26.67 -27.16
C TYR A 94 -2.04 27.58 -26.32
N ILE A 95 -1.98 27.40 -25.01
CA ILE A 95 -1.08 28.19 -24.13
C ILE A 95 0.39 27.93 -24.47
N GLN A 96 0.75 26.69 -24.80
CA GLN A 96 2.12 26.35 -25.22
C GLN A 96 2.58 27.11 -26.47
N GLN A 97 1.65 27.58 -27.32
CA GLN A 97 1.96 28.37 -28.51
C GLN A 97 2.24 29.86 -28.21
N ILE A 98 1.98 30.33 -26.98
CA ILE A 98 2.23 31.71 -26.56
C ILE A 98 3.73 31.92 -26.36
N SER A 99 4.35 32.89 -27.02
CA SER A 99 5.81 33.06 -27.03
C SER A 99 6.46 33.49 -25.69
N LYS A 100 5.69 34.04 -24.75
CA LYS A 100 6.20 34.57 -23.47
C LYS A 100 6.03 33.56 -22.33
N GLN A 101 7.14 32.97 -21.86
CA GLN A 101 7.15 31.95 -20.80
C GLN A 101 6.51 32.41 -19.47
N ASP A 102 6.71 33.66 -19.05
CA ASP A 102 6.11 34.15 -17.79
C ASP A 102 4.58 34.19 -17.84
N LEU A 103 4.01 34.47 -19.01
CA LEU A 103 2.56 34.46 -19.21
C LEU A 103 2.02 33.02 -19.24
N GLN A 104 2.76 32.08 -19.84
CA GLN A 104 2.40 30.66 -19.80
C GLN A 104 2.29 30.15 -18.35
N LYS A 105 3.23 30.52 -17.48
CA LYS A 105 3.20 30.12 -16.05
C LYS A 105 1.91 30.55 -15.35
N ILE A 106 1.45 31.77 -15.61
CA ILE A 106 0.23 32.31 -14.99
C ILE A 106 -1.00 31.52 -15.45
N TYR A 107 -1.13 31.25 -16.75
CA TYR A 107 -2.26 30.47 -17.29
C TYR A 107 -2.22 29.00 -16.84
N PHE A 108 -1.04 28.37 -16.82
CA PHE A 108 -0.89 27.02 -16.31
C PHE A 108 -1.24 26.90 -14.82
N LYS A 109 -0.97 27.93 -14.02
CA LYS A 109 -1.38 27.95 -12.61
C LYS A 109 -2.90 27.87 -12.45
N GLU A 110 -3.65 28.64 -13.25
CA GLU A 110 -5.13 28.61 -13.18
C GLU A 110 -5.70 27.30 -13.72
N LEU A 111 -5.13 26.76 -14.81
CA LEU A 111 -5.50 25.42 -15.28
C LEU A 111 -5.16 24.33 -14.24
N GLY A 112 -4.05 24.47 -13.52
CA GLY A 112 -3.67 23.59 -12.42
C GLY A 112 -4.76 23.49 -11.36
N PHE A 113 -5.27 24.62 -10.87
CA PHE A 113 -6.36 24.65 -9.89
C PHE A 113 -7.64 23.94 -10.39
N GLN A 114 -8.02 24.15 -11.66
CA GLN A 114 -9.19 23.47 -12.21
C GLN A 114 -8.96 21.99 -12.45
N THR A 115 -7.75 21.61 -12.85
CA THR A 115 -7.36 20.21 -13.04
C THR A 115 -7.42 19.45 -11.71
N GLU A 116 -6.85 20.02 -10.65
CA GLU A 116 -6.88 19.47 -9.29
C GLU A 116 -8.32 19.30 -8.79
N LYS A 117 -9.17 20.32 -9.03
CA LYS A 117 -10.59 20.26 -8.67
C LYS A 117 -11.32 19.13 -9.39
N LEU A 118 -11.17 19.02 -10.71
CA LEU A 118 -11.79 17.96 -11.51
C LEU A 118 -11.33 16.57 -11.08
N ILE A 119 -10.01 16.40 -10.89
CA ILE A 119 -9.44 15.15 -10.40
C ILE A 119 -10.04 14.79 -9.02
N THR A 120 -10.16 15.76 -8.12
CA THR A 120 -10.77 15.56 -6.79
C THR A 120 -12.24 15.19 -6.87
N GLU A 121 -13.01 15.79 -7.79
CA GLU A 121 -14.41 15.42 -8.03
C GLU A 121 -14.54 14.00 -8.60
N PHE A 122 -13.71 13.63 -9.58
CA PHE A 122 -13.70 12.26 -10.12
C PHE A 122 -13.33 11.21 -9.07
N ARG A 123 -12.42 11.54 -8.14
CA ARG A 123 -12.09 10.67 -6.99
C ARG A 123 -13.32 10.40 -6.13
N LYS A 124 -14.06 11.44 -5.73
CA LYS A 124 -15.27 11.30 -4.92
C LYS A 124 -16.35 10.44 -5.59
N GLN A 125 -16.33 10.37 -6.92
CA GLN A 125 -17.26 9.59 -7.72
C GLN A 125 -16.72 8.19 -8.09
N GLY A 126 -15.47 7.86 -7.77
CA GLY A 126 -14.82 6.61 -8.17
C GLY A 126 -14.60 6.47 -9.69
N THR A 127 -14.64 7.56 -10.45
CA THR A 127 -14.58 7.54 -11.93
C THR A 127 -13.23 7.94 -12.50
N ILE A 128 -12.25 8.26 -11.66
CA ILE A 128 -10.95 8.81 -12.07
C ILE A 128 -10.21 7.96 -13.12
N ILE A 129 -10.20 6.62 -13.02
CA ILE A 129 -9.57 5.73 -14.02
C ILE A 129 -10.21 5.91 -15.40
N LYS A 130 -11.55 5.92 -15.44
CA LYS A 130 -12.34 6.04 -16.67
C LYS A 130 -12.22 7.44 -17.29
N GLU A 131 -12.28 8.49 -16.47
CA GLU A 131 -12.19 9.88 -16.92
C GLU A 131 -10.79 10.23 -17.41
N LEU A 132 -9.75 9.68 -16.77
CA LEU A 132 -8.37 9.77 -17.23
C LEU A 132 -8.06 8.81 -18.39
N ARG A 133 -8.97 7.87 -18.70
CA ARG A 133 -8.84 6.85 -19.76
C ARG A 133 -7.63 5.94 -19.60
N LEU A 134 -7.35 5.54 -18.36
CA LEU A 134 -6.16 4.74 -18.01
C LEU A 134 -6.35 3.25 -18.26
N ASP A 135 -7.60 2.85 -18.36
CA ASP A 135 -8.08 1.55 -18.81
C ASP A 135 -7.95 1.36 -20.33
N THR A 136 -7.63 2.41 -21.10
CA THR A 136 -7.53 2.32 -22.56
C THR A 136 -6.18 1.78 -23.03
N ASN A 137 -6.17 1.03 -24.14
CA ASN A 137 -4.92 0.64 -24.83
C ASN A 137 -4.31 1.77 -25.69
N ASP A 138 -4.86 2.99 -25.61
CA ASP A 138 -4.42 4.16 -26.39
C ASP A 138 -3.26 4.87 -25.69
N ILE A 139 -2.04 4.38 -25.96
CA ILE A 139 -0.78 4.89 -25.40
C ILE A 139 -0.62 6.40 -25.63
N THR A 140 -1.08 6.93 -26.76
CA THR A 140 -0.93 8.35 -27.10
C THR A 140 -1.72 9.22 -26.13
N LYS A 141 -2.95 8.82 -25.81
CA LYS A 141 -3.77 9.52 -24.82
C LYS A 141 -3.18 9.41 -23.43
N GLN A 142 -2.71 8.22 -23.03
CA GLN A 142 -2.09 8.04 -21.72
C GLN A 142 -0.84 8.94 -21.55
N ARG A 143 0.08 8.94 -22.54
CA ARG A 143 1.28 9.81 -22.55
C ARG A 143 0.92 11.27 -22.34
N PHE A 144 -0.11 11.72 -23.07
CA PHE A 144 -0.55 13.09 -23.02
C PHE A 144 -1.19 13.46 -21.66
N MET A 145 -1.98 12.56 -21.07
CA MET A 145 -2.50 12.75 -19.71
C MET A 145 -1.39 12.85 -18.66
N ILE A 146 -0.35 12.02 -18.76
CA ILE A 146 0.81 12.08 -17.86
C ILE A 146 1.54 13.41 -18.01
N GLN A 147 1.77 13.84 -19.25
CA GLN A 147 2.41 15.12 -19.53
C GLN A 147 1.59 16.28 -18.97
N MET A 148 0.26 16.21 -19.09
CA MET A 148 -0.64 17.24 -18.55
C MET A 148 -0.58 17.28 -17.02
N ILE A 149 -0.74 16.14 -16.34
CA ILE A 149 -0.76 16.07 -14.87
C ILE A 149 0.59 16.52 -14.29
N THR A 150 1.70 16.02 -14.83
CA THR A 150 3.06 16.45 -14.40
C THR A 150 3.30 17.94 -14.58
N THR A 151 2.65 18.56 -15.57
CA THR A 151 2.81 20.00 -15.85
C THR A 151 1.89 20.86 -14.98
N LEU A 152 0.64 20.43 -14.76
CA LEU A 152 -0.41 21.25 -14.15
C LEU A 152 -0.61 20.99 -12.66
N CYS A 153 -0.58 19.74 -12.23
CA CYS A 153 -0.89 19.30 -10.87
C CYS A 153 0.10 18.20 -10.41
N PRO A 154 1.42 18.49 -10.39
CA PRO A 154 2.42 17.49 -10.05
C PRO A 154 2.26 16.91 -8.63
N GLN A 155 1.69 17.69 -7.70
CA GLN A 155 1.46 17.24 -6.33
C GLN A 155 0.43 16.10 -6.26
N ASP A 156 -0.61 16.11 -7.11
CA ASP A 156 -1.64 15.08 -7.13
C ASP A 156 -1.09 13.67 -7.44
N LEU A 157 0.04 13.57 -8.15
CA LEU A 157 0.69 12.29 -8.46
C LEU A 157 1.18 11.56 -7.20
N GLY A 158 1.55 12.28 -6.15
CA GLY A 158 2.06 11.70 -4.89
C GLY A 158 0.98 11.44 -3.85
N PHE A 159 -0.19 12.06 -3.99
CA PHE A 159 -1.31 11.85 -3.08
C PHE A 159 -2.26 10.74 -3.54
N ASN A 160 -2.11 10.25 -4.77
CA ASN A 160 -3.04 9.32 -5.38
C ASN A 160 -2.30 8.12 -6.02
N PRO A 161 -2.40 6.90 -5.43
CA PRO A 161 -1.78 5.69 -5.94
C PRO A 161 -2.21 5.27 -7.36
N GLU A 162 -3.40 5.66 -7.80
CA GLU A 162 -3.91 5.38 -9.16
C GLU A 162 -3.25 6.30 -10.19
N LEU A 163 -3.08 7.58 -9.84
CA LEU A 163 -2.26 8.52 -10.60
C LEU A 163 -0.78 8.10 -10.59
N PHE A 164 -0.31 7.51 -9.49
CA PHE A 164 1.02 6.92 -9.44
C PHE A 164 1.16 5.74 -10.42
N SER A 165 0.11 4.95 -10.66
CA SER A 165 0.13 3.89 -11.69
C SER A 165 0.37 4.44 -13.11
N LEU A 166 0.01 5.71 -13.36
CA LEU A 166 0.36 6.41 -14.60
C LEU A 166 1.85 6.53 -14.82
N MET A 167 2.60 6.64 -13.73
CA MET A 167 4.05 6.71 -13.79
C MET A 167 4.63 5.44 -14.39
N LEU A 168 3.95 4.29 -14.28
CA LEU A 168 4.35 3.02 -14.89
C LEU A 168 4.16 3.01 -16.40
N ILE A 169 3.28 3.85 -16.96
CA ILE A 169 2.94 3.82 -18.39
C ILE A 169 4.11 4.28 -19.26
N PRO A 170 4.82 5.39 -18.99
CA PRO A 170 6.01 5.76 -19.74
C PRO A 170 7.05 4.65 -19.71
N PHE A 171 7.22 3.95 -18.57
CA PHE A 171 8.10 2.77 -18.50
C PHE A 171 7.62 1.63 -19.40
N LYS A 172 6.31 1.39 -19.55
CA LYS A 172 5.81 0.40 -20.52
C LYS A 172 6.07 0.81 -21.97
N CYS A 173 6.21 2.11 -22.23
CA CYS A 173 6.21 2.67 -23.57
C CYS A 173 7.60 3.03 -24.13
N LEU A 174 8.69 2.85 -23.37
CA LEU A 174 10.04 3.09 -23.89
C LEU A 174 10.45 2.01 -24.88
N HIS A 175 10.16 2.26 -26.14
CA HIS A 175 10.81 1.58 -27.25
C HIS A 175 11.97 2.42 -27.74
N LYS A 176 13.19 1.87 -27.66
CA LYS A 176 14.44 2.39 -28.26
C LYS A 176 14.76 3.88 -28.02
N ALA A 177 14.54 4.41 -26.82
CA ALA A 177 14.99 5.75 -26.44
C ALA A 177 14.29 6.91 -27.20
N ASP A 178 12.97 6.85 -27.36
CA ASP A 178 12.19 8.00 -27.85
C ASP A 178 12.45 9.24 -26.95
N PRO A 179 12.91 10.38 -27.53
CA PRO A 179 13.18 11.59 -26.76
C PRO A 179 11.99 12.14 -25.97
N THR A 180 10.76 11.93 -26.45
CA THR A 180 9.55 12.37 -25.76
C THR A 180 9.28 11.55 -24.51
N ASP A 181 9.49 10.23 -24.56
CA ASP A 181 9.33 9.34 -23.40
C ASP A 181 10.43 9.59 -22.36
N ILE A 182 11.65 9.88 -22.80
CA ILE A 182 12.76 10.28 -21.93
C ILE A 182 12.44 11.59 -21.21
N SER A 183 11.97 12.62 -21.93
CA SER A 183 11.58 13.90 -21.32
C SER A 183 10.43 13.74 -20.34
N LEU A 184 9.47 12.86 -20.63
CA LEU A 184 8.35 12.57 -19.75
C LEU A 184 8.82 11.90 -18.46
N LEU A 185 9.72 10.92 -18.56
CA LEU A 185 10.35 10.27 -17.41
C LEU A 185 11.17 11.25 -16.57
N GLU A 186 11.92 12.16 -17.20
CA GLU A 186 12.69 13.16 -16.47
C GLU A 186 11.79 14.10 -15.67
N LYS A 187 10.68 14.56 -16.26
CA LYS A 187 9.69 15.38 -15.55
C LYS A 187 9.04 14.62 -14.39
N LEU A 188 8.70 13.35 -14.60
CA LEU A 188 8.17 12.50 -13.54
C LEU A 188 9.15 12.32 -12.39
N ALA A 189 10.43 12.09 -12.70
CA ALA A 189 11.49 12.01 -11.70
C ALA A 189 11.63 13.32 -10.90
N ASP A 190 11.51 14.46 -11.57
CA ASP A 190 11.60 15.77 -10.93
C ASP A 190 10.39 16.05 -10.00
N VAL A 191 9.18 15.63 -10.40
CA VAL A 191 7.99 15.72 -9.54
C VAL A 191 8.19 14.93 -8.26
N LEU A 192 8.64 13.67 -8.37
CA LEU A 192 8.91 12.83 -7.22
C LEU A 192 9.94 13.45 -6.29
N LEU A 193 11.08 13.89 -6.84
CA LEU A 193 12.12 14.53 -6.04
C LEU A 193 11.64 15.77 -5.29
N SER A 194 10.77 16.56 -5.92
CA SER A 194 10.18 17.74 -5.28
C SER A 194 9.27 17.39 -4.11
N GLN A 195 8.52 16.29 -4.21
CA GLN A 195 7.69 15.77 -3.12
C GLN A 195 8.54 15.24 -1.96
N CYS A 196 9.72 14.74 -2.26
CA CYS A 196 10.58 14.06 -1.30
C CYS A 196 11.52 14.98 -0.52
N ASN A 197 11.85 16.16 -1.06
CA ASN A 197 12.66 17.16 -0.35
C ASN A 197 11.86 17.97 0.69
N GLY A 198 10.67 17.51 1.10
CA GLY A 198 9.86 18.16 2.13
C GLY A 198 9.31 19.55 1.76
N GLN A 199 9.32 19.92 0.48
CA GLN A 199 8.63 21.13 0.00
C GLN A 199 7.13 20.88 -0.25
N GLY A 200 6.64 19.67 0.03
CA GLY A 200 5.22 19.29 0.05
C GLY A 200 4.78 18.79 1.43
N ILE A 201 3.47 18.88 1.71
CA ILE A 201 2.83 18.67 3.03
C ILE A 201 2.84 17.19 3.50
N ALA A 202 3.27 16.23 2.67
CA ALA A 202 3.24 14.80 3.01
C ALA A 202 4.57 14.31 3.61
N ASN A 203 4.63 14.13 4.93
CA ASN A 203 5.88 13.77 5.64
C ASN A 203 6.01 12.26 5.99
N GLN A 204 5.08 11.40 5.57
CA GLN A 204 5.16 9.92 5.80
C GLN A 204 4.91 9.05 4.56
N ASN A 205 4.16 9.52 3.54
CA ASN A 205 3.96 8.80 2.27
C ASN A 205 5.25 8.67 1.42
N GLN A 206 6.23 9.54 1.65
CA GLN A 206 7.47 9.62 0.85
C GLN A 206 8.17 8.26 0.72
N VAL A 207 8.36 7.51 1.82
CA VAL A 207 9.12 6.25 1.82
C VAL A 207 8.41 5.13 1.03
N HIS A 208 7.08 5.07 1.11
CA HIS A 208 6.27 4.07 0.39
C HIS A 208 6.16 4.39 -1.10
N ASP A 209 6.03 5.66 -1.46
CA ASP A 209 6.05 6.11 -2.85
C ASP A 209 7.41 5.83 -3.50
N TRP A 210 8.51 6.08 -2.77
CA TRP A 210 9.86 5.69 -3.18
C TRP A 210 10.01 4.19 -3.38
N LEU A 211 9.46 3.37 -2.49
CA LEU A 211 9.56 1.92 -2.57
C LEU A 211 8.73 1.41 -3.75
N ALA A 212 7.47 1.83 -3.88
CA ALA A 212 6.61 1.47 -5.00
C ALA A 212 7.22 1.87 -6.36
N LEU A 213 7.90 3.03 -6.38
CA LEU A 213 8.62 3.51 -7.55
C LEU A 213 9.81 2.60 -7.86
N LEU A 214 10.74 2.43 -6.91
CA LEU A 214 11.95 1.66 -7.14
C LEU A 214 11.61 0.21 -7.52
N THR A 215 10.62 -0.38 -6.85
CA THR A 215 10.16 -1.75 -7.09
C THR A 215 9.46 -1.91 -8.43
N GLY A 216 8.59 -0.97 -8.81
CA GLY A 216 8.00 -0.90 -10.14
C GLY A 216 9.07 -0.74 -11.22
N ILE A 217 10.04 0.16 -11.05
CA ILE A 217 11.10 0.36 -12.04
C ILE A 217 12.00 -0.86 -12.16
N ILE A 218 12.38 -1.50 -11.06
CA ILE A 218 13.19 -2.72 -11.10
C ILE A 218 12.43 -3.84 -11.82
N GLN A 219 11.13 -3.95 -11.59
CA GLN A 219 10.27 -4.88 -12.31
C GLN A 219 10.24 -4.59 -13.83
N TYR A 220 10.10 -3.33 -14.26
CA TYR A 220 10.11 -2.98 -15.69
C TYR A 220 11.50 -3.00 -16.32
N ALA A 221 12.57 -2.75 -15.55
CA ALA A 221 13.94 -2.92 -16.00
C ALA A 221 14.22 -4.39 -16.34
N TYR A 222 13.67 -5.32 -15.56
CA TYR A 222 13.72 -6.76 -15.85
C TYR A 222 13.02 -7.13 -17.18
N GLU A 223 11.95 -6.40 -17.55
CA GLU A 223 11.23 -6.57 -18.81
C GLU A 223 11.94 -5.94 -20.03
N GLY A 224 13.12 -5.34 -19.84
CA GLY A 224 13.99 -4.84 -20.92
C GLY A 224 14.11 -3.32 -21.02
N ASN A 225 13.48 -2.57 -20.12
CA ASN A 225 13.54 -1.11 -20.10
C ASN A 225 14.63 -0.56 -19.16
N SER A 226 15.90 -0.73 -19.57
CA SER A 226 17.07 -0.26 -18.82
C SER A 226 17.18 1.27 -18.72
N ILE A 227 16.53 2.00 -19.64
CA ILE A 227 16.61 3.46 -19.77
C ILE A 227 15.93 4.16 -18.59
N GLY A 228 14.75 3.68 -18.19
CA GLY A 228 14.00 4.27 -17.08
C GLY A 228 14.76 4.20 -15.76
N LEU A 229 15.39 3.05 -15.48
CA LEU A 229 16.20 2.84 -14.29
C LEU A 229 17.42 3.79 -14.25
N PHE A 230 18.09 3.98 -15.40
CA PHE A 230 19.21 4.90 -15.53
C PHE A 230 18.82 6.37 -15.27
N ILE A 231 17.73 6.84 -15.87
CA ILE A 231 17.28 8.24 -15.76
C ILE A 231 16.97 8.61 -14.30
N LEU A 232 16.27 7.72 -13.59
CA LEU A 232 15.86 7.97 -12.21
C LEU A 232 17.02 7.91 -11.24
N LEU A 233 17.86 6.87 -11.31
CA LEU A 233 18.98 6.75 -10.38
C LEU A 233 20.00 7.89 -10.55
N ARG A 234 20.14 8.45 -11.76
CA ARG A 234 20.95 9.66 -11.97
C ARG A 234 20.37 10.89 -11.24
N LYS A 235 19.04 10.98 -11.12
CA LYS A 235 18.32 12.12 -10.54
C LYS A 235 18.21 12.01 -9.02
N ILE A 236 18.13 10.80 -8.46
CA ILE A 236 17.89 10.57 -7.04
C ILE A 236 19.20 10.69 -6.23
N PRO A 237 19.24 11.51 -5.15
CA PRO A 237 20.38 11.57 -4.26
C PRO A 237 20.71 10.22 -3.62
N HIS A 238 22.00 9.92 -3.51
CA HIS A 238 22.50 8.67 -2.91
C HIS A 238 21.95 8.38 -1.51
N GLN A 239 21.74 9.41 -0.69
CA GLN A 239 21.25 9.27 0.68
C GLN A 239 19.84 8.65 0.72
N HIS A 240 18.93 9.07 -0.17
CA HIS A 240 17.57 8.52 -0.25
C HIS A 240 17.57 7.09 -0.80
N ILE A 241 18.39 6.81 -1.82
CA ILE A 241 18.55 5.43 -2.33
C ILE A 241 19.07 4.51 -1.22
N ASN A 242 20.04 4.98 -0.44
CA ASN A 242 20.62 4.24 0.67
C ASN A 242 19.56 3.89 1.73
N GLU A 243 18.83 4.88 2.20
CA GLU A 243 17.78 4.71 3.22
C GLU A 243 16.72 3.70 2.77
N LEU A 244 16.28 3.80 1.52
CA LEU A 244 15.29 2.89 0.93
C LEU A 244 15.82 1.45 0.84
N LEU A 245 17.02 1.26 0.30
CA LEU A 245 17.64 -0.05 0.12
C LEU A 245 17.85 -0.75 1.47
N TYR A 246 18.33 -0.04 2.48
CA TYR A 246 18.58 -0.63 3.80
C TYR A 246 17.29 -0.95 4.57
N ARG A 247 16.29 -0.05 4.56
CA ARG A 247 14.99 -0.30 5.23
C ARG A 247 14.27 -1.53 4.65
N HIS A 248 14.46 -1.80 3.36
CA HIS A 248 13.74 -2.86 2.64
C HIS A 248 14.65 -3.97 2.09
N LYS A 249 15.84 -4.18 2.68
CA LYS A 249 16.88 -5.07 2.13
C LYS A 249 16.36 -6.46 1.74
N TYR A 250 15.63 -7.12 2.64
CA TYR A 250 15.14 -8.49 2.42
C TYR A 250 14.03 -8.52 1.38
N PHE A 251 13.14 -7.53 1.39
CA PHE A 251 12.10 -7.40 0.37
C PHE A 251 12.73 -7.27 -1.02
N MET A 252 13.76 -6.44 -1.17
CA MET A 252 14.47 -6.25 -2.43
C MET A 252 15.15 -7.54 -2.89
N LEU A 253 15.87 -8.21 -1.98
CA LEU A 253 16.54 -9.48 -2.27
C LEU A 253 15.56 -10.56 -2.72
N LEU A 254 14.51 -10.81 -1.94
CA LEU A 254 13.58 -11.92 -2.16
C LEU A 254 12.73 -11.76 -3.42
N ASN A 255 12.40 -10.53 -3.81
CA ASN A 255 11.52 -10.29 -4.96
C ASN A 255 12.29 -10.02 -6.26
N TYR A 256 13.47 -9.39 -6.19
CA TYR A 256 14.17 -8.89 -7.38
C TYR A 256 15.58 -9.46 -7.58
N PHE A 257 16.24 -9.90 -6.51
CA PHE A 257 17.62 -10.40 -6.58
C PHE A 257 17.76 -11.87 -6.15
N ASN A 258 16.66 -12.62 -6.15
CA ASN A 258 16.64 -14.05 -5.84
C ASN A 258 17.04 -14.93 -7.05
N ASN A 259 17.14 -14.34 -8.24
CA ASN A 259 17.39 -15.05 -9.48
C ASN A 259 18.56 -14.39 -10.22
N LEU A 260 19.53 -15.20 -10.66
CA LEU A 260 20.73 -14.71 -11.34
C LEU A 260 20.40 -13.91 -12.62
N LYS A 261 19.50 -14.44 -13.44
CA LYS A 261 19.15 -13.84 -14.74
C LYS A 261 18.43 -12.50 -14.56
N VAL A 262 17.56 -12.40 -13.55
CA VAL A 262 16.88 -11.16 -13.17
C VAL A 262 17.90 -10.14 -12.67
N THR A 263 18.76 -10.55 -11.74
CA THR A 263 19.79 -9.70 -11.14
C THR A 263 20.75 -9.12 -12.18
N LEU A 264 21.26 -9.97 -13.07
CA LEU A 264 22.17 -9.55 -14.13
C LEU A 264 21.51 -8.57 -15.10
N LYS A 265 20.24 -8.79 -15.48
CA LYS A 265 19.51 -7.84 -16.33
C LYS A 265 19.37 -6.47 -15.67
N ILE A 266 19.04 -6.43 -14.38
CA ILE A 266 18.94 -5.17 -13.62
C ILE A 266 20.30 -4.47 -13.62
N PHE A 267 21.38 -5.19 -13.28
CA PHE A 267 22.73 -4.64 -13.23
C PHE A 267 23.24 -4.17 -14.60
N GLN A 268 23.02 -4.95 -15.66
CA GLN A 268 23.30 -4.54 -17.03
C GLN A 268 22.53 -3.29 -17.40
N GLY A 269 21.27 -3.17 -16.97
CA GLY A 269 20.47 -1.97 -17.20
C GLY A 269 21.03 -0.74 -16.48
N LEU A 270 21.54 -0.90 -15.25
CA LEU A 270 22.20 0.16 -14.48
C LEU A 270 23.47 0.70 -15.16
N THR A 271 24.16 -0.12 -15.93
CA THR A 271 25.44 0.20 -16.56
C THR A 271 25.36 0.36 -18.08
N PHE A 272 24.17 0.19 -18.68
CA PHE A 272 24.01 0.09 -20.14
C PHE A 272 24.51 1.34 -20.88
N TYR A 273 24.17 2.53 -20.39
CA TYR A 273 24.53 3.81 -21.01
C TYR A 273 25.84 4.39 -20.49
N SER A 274 25.97 4.44 -19.16
CA SER A 274 27.20 4.86 -18.49
C SER A 274 27.26 4.27 -17.09
N ILE A 275 28.48 4.08 -16.60
CA ILE A 275 28.71 3.62 -15.24
C ILE A 275 28.81 4.85 -14.35
N THR A 276 27.71 5.15 -13.64
CA THR A 276 27.63 6.31 -12.72
C THR A 276 28.01 5.92 -11.30
N GLN A 277 28.33 6.90 -10.46
CA GLN A 277 28.55 6.69 -9.03
C GLN A 277 27.32 6.05 -8.36
N GLN A 278 26.11 6.46 -8.75
CA GLN A 278 24.82 5.91 -8.30
C GLN A 278 24.65 4.45 -8.68
N SER A 279 24.99 4.08 -9.93
CA SER A 279 24.99 2.68 -10.38
C SER A 279 25.94 1.83 -9.54
N ILE A 280 27.17 2.31 -9.31
CA ILE A 280 28.19 1.61 -8.49
C ILE A 280 27.70 1.45 -7.05
N PHE A 281 27.15 2.51 -6.46
CA PHE A 281 26.61 2.48 -5.10
C PHE A 281 25.49 1.44 -4.95
N PHE A 282 24.57 1.41 -5.91
CA PHE A 282 23.45 0.47 -5.91
C PHE A 282 23.95 -0.98 -6.03
N ILE A 283 24.82 -1.25 -7.00
CA ILE A 283 25.42 -2.57 -7.23
C ILE A 283 26.18 -3.04 -6.00
N ARG A 284 26.98 -2.17 -5.39
CA ARG A 284 27.70 -2.47 -4.13
C ARG A 284 26.75 -2.86 -3.02
N THR A 285 25.71 -2.05 -2.80
CA THR A 285 24.77 -2.23 -1.70
C THR A 285 24.00 -3.55 -1.85
N ILE A 286 23.52 -3.87 -3.07
CA ILE A 286 22.86 -5.16 -3.33
C ILE A 286 23.84 -6.32 -3.22
N SER A 287 25.08 -6.19 -3.71
CA SER A 287 26.11 -7.24 -3.59
C SER A 287 26.46 -7.52 -2.13
N GLN A 288 26.53 -6.47 -1.30
CA GLN A 288 26.70 -6.59 0.14
C GLN A 288 25.51 -7.33 0.78
N PHE A 289 24.27 -6.96 0.43
CA PHE A 289 23.09 -7.65 0.95
C PHE A 289 23.06 -9.13 0.53
N LEU A 290 23.41 -9.45 -0.71
CA LEU A 290 23.52 -10.82 -1.21
C LEU A 290 24.60 -11.61 -0.46
N TYR A 291 25.75 -10.99 -0.16
CA TYR A 291 26.82 -11.61 0.62
C TYR A 291 26.39 -11.90 2.07
N GLU A 292 25.85 -10.88 2.76
CA GLU A 292 25.33 -11.02 4.11
C GLU A 292 24.26 -12.12 4.17
N TYR A 293 23.34 -12.14 3.19
CA TYR A 293 22.26 -13.11 3.11
C TYR A 293 22.76 -14.52 2.76
N ALA A 294 23.73 -14.65 1.84
CA ALA A 294 24.32 -15.93 1.49
C ALA A 294 25.04 -16.58 2.68
N LEU A 295 25.75 -15.77 3.48
CA LEU A 295 26.39 -16.20 4.73
C LEU A 295 25.36 -16.57 5.80
N GLU A 296 24.35 -15.71 6.00
CA GLU A 296 23.28 -15.89 6.97
C GLU A 296 22.51 -17.18 6.71
N ILE A 297 22.21 -17.48 5.44
CA ILE A 297 21.34 -18.61 5.06
C ILE A 297 22.09 -19.87 4.66
N LYS A 298 23.41 -19.80 4.50
CA LYS A 298 24.21 -20.87 3.89
C LYS A 298 23.63 -21.34 2.55
N SER A 299 22.93 -20.46 1.85
CA SER A 299 22.26 -20.80 0.60
C SER A 299 23.27 -20.87 -0.53
N LYS A 300 23.37 -22.04 -1.15
CA LYS A 300 24.19 -22.25 -2.35
C LYS A 300 23.72 -21.37 -3.51
N GLN A 301 22.41 -21.17 -3.67
CA GLN A 301 21.83 -20.34 -4.73
C GLN A 301 22.33 -18.89 -4.68
N TYR A 302 22.27 -18.24 -3.52
CA TYR A 302 22.71 -16.84 -3.38
C TYR A 302 24.23 -16.72 -3.45
N SER A 303 24.96 -17.72 -2.95
CA SER A 303 26.42 -17.82 -3.10
C SER A 303 26.82 -17.93 -4.58
N ASP A 304 26.10 -18.74 -5.36
CA ASP A 304 26.33 -18.92 -6.80
C ASP A 304 25.96 -17.64 -7.58
N ILE A 305 24.85 -16.97 -7.21
CA ILE A 305 24.47 -15.66 -7.78
C ILE A 305 25.59 -14.64 -7.54
N LEU A 306 26.06 -14.55 -6.29
CA LEU A 306 27.11 -13.62 -5.91
C LEU A 306 28.44 -13.93 -6.61
N LYS A 307 28.81 -15.20 -6.72
CA LYS A 307 29.99 -15.66 -7.47
C LYS A 307 29.91 -15.20 -8.92
N TYR A 308 28.78 -15.41 -9.58
CA TYR A 308 28.56 -14.97 -10.96
C TYR A 308 28.59 -13.44 -11.08
N ILE A 309 27.95 -12.70 -10.17
CA ILE A 309 27.98 -11.23 -10.17
C ILE A 309 29.42 -10.72 -10.07
N TYR A 310 30.22 -11.31 -9.17
CA TYR A 310 31.62 -10.95 -9.00
C TYR A 310 32.45 -11.28 -10.24
N GLN A 311 32.34 -12.50 -10.78
CA GLN A 311 33.16 -12.98 -11.88
C GLN A 311 32.75 -12.41 -13.25
N GLU A 312 31.46 -12.43 -13.56
CA GLU A 312 30.96 -12.15 -14.91
C GLU A 312 30.46 -10.72 -15.09
N PHE A 313 30.22 -9.97 -14.02
CA PHE A 313 29.72 -8.59 -14.12
C PHE A 313 30.70 -7.57 -13.55
N ILE A 314 31.07 -7.66 -12.28
CA ILE A 314 31.96 -6.67 -11.64
C ILE A 314 33.35 -6.69 -12.31
N LEU A 315 33.92 -7.88 -12.51
CA LEU A 315 35.23 -8.01 -13.14
C LEU A 315 35.24 -7.55 -14.61
N THR A 316 34.28 -8.03 -15.41
CA THR A 316 34.29 -7.79 -16.86
C THR A 316 33.79 -6.38 -17.21
N THR A 317 32.71 -5.94 -16.58
CA THR A 317 31.95 -4.76 -16.98
C THR A 317 32.38 -3.51 -16.22
N ILE A 318 32.61 -3.63 -14.90
CA ILE A 318 33.04 -2.48 -14.09
C ILE A 318 34.57 -2.33 -14.15
N LEU A 319 35.33 -3.37 -13.83
CA LEU A 319 36.79 -3.29 -13.81
C LEU A 319 37.43 -3.26 -15.20
N GLY A 320 36.82 -3.91 -16.18
CA GLY A 320 37.22 -3.78 -17.59
C GLY A 320 37.14 -2.33 -18.11
N ASN A 321 36.17 -1.54 -17.62
CA ASN A 321 35.91 -0.17 -18.07
C ASN A 321 36.40 0.92 -17.09
N ILE A 322 37.25 0.56 -16.11
CA ILE A 322 37.63 1.45 -15.00
C ILE A 322 38.32 2.77 -15.44
N GLN A 323 38.88 2.83 -16.66
CA GLN A 323 39.50 4.05 -17.20
C GLN A 323 38.51 5.19 -17.41
N MET A 324 37.22 4.87 -17.58
CA MET A 324 36.13 5.82 -17.79
C MET A 324 35.47 6.24 -16.47
N ILE A 325 35.87 5.65 -15.33
CA ILE A 325 35.22 5.84 -14.04
C ILE A 325 36.17 6.62 -13.12
N HIS A 326 35.72 7.77 -12.61
CA HIS A 326 36.47 8.47 -11.55
C HIS A 326 36.55 7.60 -10.29
N TYR A 327 37.71 7.54 -9.64
CA TYR A 327 37.89 6.80 -8.38
C TYR A 327 37.06 7.43 -7.26
N SER A 328 35.83 6.95 -7.10
CA SER A 328 34.95 7.33 -6.00
C SER A 328 35.14 6.39 -4.80
N THR A 329 34.67 6.83 -3.63
CA THR A 329 34.60 6.02 -2.40
C THR A 329 33.81 4.73 -2.62
N GLU A 330 32.71 4.80 -3.37
CA GLU A 330 31.81 3.67 -3.61
C GLU A 330 32.43 2.61 -4.51
N LEU A 331 33.29 3.01 -5.47
CA LEU A 331 34.04 2.06 -6.29
C LEU A 331 35.07 1.32 -5.44
N ILE A 332 35.75 2.02 -4.52
CA ILE A 332 36.70 1.41 -3.58
C ILE A 332 35.97 0.44 -2.64
N ASP A 333 34.80 0.82 -2.12
CA ASP A 333 34.00 -0.05 -1.25
C ASP A 333 33.42 -1.26 -2.00
N LEU A 334 32.99 -1.09 -3.26
CA LEU A 334 32.59 -2.21 -4.11
C LEU A 334 33.73 -3.21 -4.30
N LEU A 335 34.94 -2.70 -4.48
CA LEU A 335 36.15 -3.50 -4.63
C LEU A 335 36.57 -4.19 -3.33
N LEU A 336 36.43 -3.53 -2.18
CA LEU A 336 36.56 -4.13 -0.85
C LEU A 336 35.65 -5.36 -0.72
N PHE A 337 34.35 -5.17 -0.97
CA PHE A 337 33.36 -6.24 -0.86
C PHE A 337 33.60 -7.36 -1.87
N TYR A 338 34.02 -7.03 -3.10
CA TYR A 338 34.44 -8.02 -4.08
C TYR A 338 35.56 -8.91 -3.54
N ILE A 339 36.62 -8.33 -2.96
CA ILE A 339 37.76 -9.12 -2.47
C ILE A 339 37.38 -9.95 -1.25
N VAL A 340 36.69 -9.36 -0.27
CA VAL A 340 36.23 -10.08 0.92
C VAL A 340 35.28 -11.22 0.51
N GLY A 341 34.30 -10.95 -0.34
CA GLY A 341 33.35 -11.94 -0.84
C GLY A 341 34.03 -13.06 -1.63
N MET A 342 34.91 -12.73 -2.58
CA MET A 342 35.63 -13.73 -3.38
C MET A 342 36.63 -14.55 -2.56
N SER A 343 37.29 -13.95 -1.56
CA SER A 343 38.21 -14.68 -0.67
C SER A 343 37.52 -15.81 0.11
N SER A 344 36.22 -15.67 0.35
CA SER A 344 35.39 -16.69 1.00
C SER A 344 34.78 -17.73 0.04
N ILE A 345 34.90 -17.54 -1.28
CA ILE A 345 34.20 -18.35 -2.31
C ILE A 345 35.19 -19.08 -3.25
N ASP A 346 36.18 -18.39 -3.82
CA ASP A 346 37.09 -18.94 -4.84
C ASP A 346 38.38 -18.11 -5.01
N GLN A 347 39.54 -18.74 -4.88
CA GLN A 347 40.86 -18.10 -4.74
C GLN A 347 41.54 -17.73 -6.09
N ASP A 348 41.26 -18.46 -7.17
CA ASP A 348 41.94 -18.29 -8.47
C ASP A 348 41.49 -17.05 -9.28
N PRO A 349 40.18 -16.74 -9.38
CA PRO A 349 39.69 -15.55 -10.06
C PRO A 349 40.11 -14.25 -9.36
N LEU A 350 40.29 -14.31 -8.03
CA LEU A 350 40.73 -13.18 -7.21
C LEU A 350 42.15 -12.75 -7.58
N LEU A 351 43.06 -13.69 -7.84
CA LEU A 351 44.46 -13.40 -8.19
C LEU A 351 44.59 -12.67 -9.53
N LYS A 352 43.80 -13.07 -10.55
CA LYS A 352 43.73 -12.37 -11.84
C LYS A 352 43.17 -10.96 -11.70
N SER A 353 42.16 -10.79 -10.85
CA SER A 353 41.48 -9.52 -10.59
C SER A 353 42.34 -8.55 -9.76
N PHE A 354 43.16 -9.09 -8.86
CA PHE A 354 44.11 -8.35 -8.03
C PHE A 354 45.18 -7.65 -8.88
N ASN A 355 45.77 -8.33 -9.87
CA ASN A 355 46.77 -7.73 -10.76
C ASN A 355 46.20 -6.57 -11.59
N LEU A 356 44.97 -6.73 -12.10
CA LEU A 356 44.26 -5.67 -12.82
C LEU A 356 44.01 -4.47 -11.89
N LEU A 357 43.53 -4.73 -10.67
CA LEU A 357 43.21 -3.70 -9.69
C LEU A 357 44.47 -2.96 -9.21
N TYR A 358 45.54 -3.69 -8.92
CA TYR A 358 46.85 -3.14 -8.55
C TYR A 358 47.38 -2.19 -9.62
N PHE A 359 47.38 -2.61 -10.89
CA PHE A 359 47.86 -1.78 -12.00
C PHE A 359 47.08 -0.47 -12.10
N LYS A 360 45.77 -0.52 -11.87
CA LYS A 360 44.86 0.63 -11.96
C LYS A 360 45.01 1.56 -10.74
N LEU A 361 45.09 1.03 -9.52
CA LEU A 361 45.37 1.81 -8.29
C LEU A 361 46.72 2.53 -8.37
N LYS A 362 47.74 1.87 -8.94
CA LYS A 362 49.05 2.48 -9.21
C LYS A 362 48.95 3.66 -10.18
N GLN A 363 48.21 3.52 -11.28
CA GLN A 363 47.92 4.65 -12.18
C GLN A 363 47.18 5.81 -11.47
N ALA A 364 46.22 5.50 -10.61
CA ALA A 364 45.44 6.50 -9.86
C ALA A 364 46.29 7.28 -8.86
N SER A 365 47.24 6.61 -8.19
CA SER A 365 48.13 7.24 -7.21
C SER A 365 49.05 8.31 -7.79
N ASN A 366 49.28 8.28 -9.10
CA ASN A 366 50.04 9.32 -9.81
C ASN A 366 49.24 10.62 -10.02
N TYR A 367 47.92 10.60 -9.84
CA TYR A 367 47.08 11.80 -9.86
C TYR A 367 46.99 12.38 -8.45
N LYS A 368 47.62 13.54 -8.23
CA LYS A 368 47.75 14.26 -6.94
C LYS A 368 46.42 14.84 -6.40
N ILE A 369 45.38 14.03 -6.23
CA ILE A 369 44.13 14.44 -5.59
C ILE A 369 43.95 13.58 -4.34
N PHE A 370 44.40 14.06 -3.18
CA PHE A 370 44.29 13.32 -1.92
C PHE A 370 43.62 14.17 -0.84
N THR A 371 42.37 13.84 -0.51
CA THR A 371 41.74 14.25 0.75
C THR A 371 42.08 13.24 1.86
N LYS A 372 41.99 13.66 3.12
CA LYS A 372 42.41 12.87 4.30
C LYS A 372 41.60 11.56 4.47
N ASP A 373 40.30 11.57 4.13
CA ASP A 373 39.39 10.44 4.29
C ASP A 373 39.65 9.28 3.31
N PHE A 374 40.09 9.59 2.07
CA PHE A 374 40.39 8.58 1.04
C PHE A 374 41.64 7.73 1.36
N LYS A 375 42.55 8.22 2.21
CA LYS A 375 43.73 7.45 2.64
C LYS A 375 43.35 6.35 3.64
N THR A 376 42.46 6.64 4.59
CA THR A 376 42.08 5.71 5.67
C THR A 376 41.32 4.48 5.13
N GLN A 377 40.36 4.67 4.22
CA GLN A 377 39.60 3.56 3.61
C GLN A 377 40.48 2.65 2.74
N ARG A 378 41.45 3.23 2.00
CA ARG A 378 42.43 2.47 1.20
C ARG A 378 43.43 1.68 2.05
N ILE A 379 43.82 2.20 3.21
CA ILE A 379 44.64 1.48 4.19
C ILE A 379 43.87 0.28 4.74
N GLN A 380 42.60 0.50 5.13
CA GLN A 380 41.76 -0.58 5.62
C GLN A 380 41.52 -1.66 4.55
N PHE A 381 41.41 -1.26 3.27
CA PHE A 381 41.42 -2.17 2.12
C PHE A 381 42.69 -3.02 2.06
N LEU A 382 43.87 -2.41 2.01
CA LEU A 382 45.12 -3.14 1.90
C LEU A 382 45.36 -4.07 3.10
N LEU A 383 45.04 -3.63 4.32
CA LEU A 383 45.17 -4.43 5.53
C LEU A 383 44.18 -5.61 5.56
N THR A 384 42.93 -5.41 5.14
CA THR A 384 41.93 -6.49 5.09
C THR A 384 42.32 -7.54 4.05
N VAL A 385 42.90 -7.12 2.92
CA VAL A 385 43.44 -8.04 1.90
C VAL A 385 44.65 -8.83 2.45
N ALA A 386 45.57 -8.16 3.17
CA ALA A 386 46.74 -8.80 3.78
C ALA A 386 46.36 -9.85 4.84
N MET A 387 45.36 -9.53 5.68
CA MET A 387 44.90 -10.40 6.76
C MET A 387 44.20 -11.67 6.26
N ASN A 388 43.50 -11.59 5.13
CA ASN A 388 42.76 -12.73 4.58
C ASN A 388 43.60 -13.61 3.62
N TYR A 389 44.86 -13.24 3.32
CA TYR A 389 45.70 -13.97 2.37
C TYR A 389 47.18 -14.03 2.80
N ASN A 390 47.58 -15.17 3.40
CA ASN A 390 48.96 -15.38 3.86
C ASN A 390 50.01 -15.29 2.73
N GLY A 391 49.65 -15.57 1.48
CA GLY A 391 50.57 -15.51 0.32
C GLY A 391 50.84 -14.09 -0.23
N LEU A 392 50.06 -13.09 0.17
CA LEU A 392 50.30 -11.69 -0.23
C LEU A 392 51.32 -10.99 0.69
N ASN A 393 51.51 -11.51 1.91
CA ASN A 393 52.55 -11.02 2.83
C ASN A 393 53.98 -11.32 2.34
N THR A 394 54.11 -12.13 1.30
CA THR A 394 55.38 -12.42 0.62
C THR A 394 55.52 -11.71 -0.74
N ASP A 395 54.49 -10.98 -1.19
CA ASP A 395 54.54 -10.23 -2.45
C ASP A 395 55.20 -8.86 -2.24
N GLU A 396 56.36 -8.69 -2.87
CA GLU A 396 57.20 -7.49 -2.73
C GLU A 396 56.50 -6.21 -3.20
N GLN A 397 55.60 -6.31 -4.18
CA GLN A 397 54.86 -5.15 -4.71
C GLN A 397 53.74 -4.72 -3.75
N PHE A 398 53.11 -5.67 -3.07
CA PHE A 398 52.11 -5.41 -2.04
C PHE A 398 52.70 -4.75 -0.79
N LEU A 399 53.85 -5.23 -0.33
CA LEU A 399 54.58 -4.65 0.80
C LEU A 399 55.02 -3.19 0.55
N ASN A 400 55.45 -2.89 -0.68
CA ASN A 400 55.79 -1.53 -1.10
C ASN A 400 54.61 -0.55 -1.00
N ILE A 401 53.38 -1.00 -1.28
CA ILE A 401 52.19 -0.16 -1.14
C ILE A 401 51.87 0.06 0.35
N ILE A 402 51.90 -0.98 1.19
CA ILE A 402 51.63 -0.84 2.63
C ILE A 402 52.59 0.19 3.27
N GLN A 403 53.88 0.15 2.92
CA GLN A 403 54.87 1.11 3.42
C GLN A 403 54.59 2.57 3.02
N ILE A 404 54.01 2.81 1.83
CA ILE A 404 53.66 4.17 1.38
C ILE A 404 52.55 4.79 2.27
N TYR A 405 51.74 3.98 2.96
CA TYR A 405 50.55 4.45 3.68
C TYR A 405 50.58 4.32 5.21
N GLN A 406 51.61 3.69 5.80
CA GLN A 406 51.73 3.45 7.26
C GLN A 406 52.00 4.68 8.15
N THR A 407 51.95 5.91 7.63
CA THR A 407 52.35 7.12 8.40
C THR A 407 51.21 7.90 9.09
N THR A 408 49.97 7.41 9.21
CA THR A 408 48.91 8.19 9.90
C THR A 408 47.90 7.35 10.70
N ASP A 409 47.59 7.84 11.89
CA ASP A 409 47.08 7.17 13.08
C ASP A 409 45.54 7.00 13.20
N LYS A 410 45.14 5.96 13.97
CA LYS A 410 43.86 5.66 14.67
C LYS A 410 42.62 5.15 13.90
N MET A 411 42.25 3.89 14.20
CA MET A 411 41.01 3.19 13.83
C MET A 411 39.82 3.51 14.78
N ILE A 412 38.60 3.46 14.26
CA ILE A 412 37.33 3.51 15.04
C ILE A 412 36.58 2.16 14.82
N PRO A 413 36.00 1.51 15.85
CA PRO A 413 35.27 0.25 15.69
C PRO A 413 33.84 0.45 15.16
N TYR A 414 33.42 -0.43 14.25
CA TYR A 414 32.08 -0.49 13.66
C TYR A 414 31.08 -1.14 14.64
N LYS A 415 29.93 -0.50 14.88
CA LYS A 415 28.85 -1.02 15.74
C LYS A 415 28.08 -2.16 15.04
N GLN A 416 27.87 -3.25 15.77
CA GLN A 416 27.08 -4.42 15.36
C GLN A 416 25.59 -4.08 15.20
N TYR A 417 25.03 -4.38 14.04
CA TYR A 417 23.58 -4.51 13.84
C TYR A 417 23.18 -5.98 14.00
N ILE A 418 22.03 -6.22 14.63
CA ILE A 418 21.50 -7.54 14.99
C ILE A 418 21.08 -8.33 13.73
N GLN A 419 21.59 -9.56 13.63
CA GLN A 419 21.30 -10.60 12.61
C GLN A 419 19.87 -11.14 12.69
N TRP A 420 19.32 -11.54 11.54
CA TRP A 420 17.96 -12.05 11.38
C TRP A 420 17.92 -13.18 10.34
N ASP A 421 18.03 -14.41 10.84
CA ASP A 421 18.10 -15.65 10.06
C ASP A 421 16.71 -16.09 9.55
N PHE A 422 16.47 -15.89 8.24
CA PHE A 422 15.22 -16.28 7.54
C PHE A 422 15.26 -17.72 6.97
N SER A 423 16.40 -18.40 7.06
CA SER A 423 16.62 -19.78 6.56
C SER A 423 15.84 -20.80 7.37
N GLN A 424 15.82 -20.58 8.69
CA GLN A 424 15.12 -21.46 9.63
C GLN A 424 13.61 -21.51 9.34
N LEU A 425 13.01 -20.42 8.86
CA LEU A 425 11.59 -20.27 8.58
C LEU A 425 11.05 -21.18 7.47
N ILE A 426 11.84 -21.38 6.41
CA ILE A 426 11.43 -22.15 5.23
C ILE A 426 11.70 -23.64 5.45
N GLU A 427 12.78 -24.01 6.15
CA GLU A 427 13.01 -25.40 6.57
C GLU A 427 12.00 -25.85 7.66
N GLN A 428 11.56 -24.94 8.54
CA GLN A 428 10.58 -25.21 9.61
C GLN A 428 9.12 -25.30 9.15
N GLN A 429 8.77 -25.03 7.89
CA GLN A 429 7.42 -25.35 7.39
C GLN A 429 7.08 -26.86 7.51
N SER A 430 8.12 -27.70 7.54
CA SER A 430 8.01 -29.14 7.76
C SER A 430 8.10 -29.56 9.25
N GLN A 431 8.50 -28.65 10.13
CA GLN A 431 8.68 -28.83 11.58
C GLN A 431 8.12 -27.63 12.35
N ILE A 432 6.85 -27.26 12.11
CA ILE A 432 6.17 -26.24 12.90
C ILE A 432 6.06 -26.77 14.34
N ASP A 433 6.90 -26.29 15.25
CA ASP A 433 6.74 -26.55 16.67
C ASP A 433 5.39 -25.97 17.11
N GLN A 434 4.52 -26.82 17.66
CA GLN A 434 3.20 -26.37 18.15
C GLN A 434 3.35 -25.28 19.22
N ASN A 435 4.51 -25.20 19.89
CA ASN A 435 4.84 -24.16 20.86
C ASN A 435 5.09 -22.77 20.23
N ILE A 436 5.50 -22.67 18.97
CA ILE A 436 5.73 -21.37 18.30
C ILE A 436 4.40 -20.62 18.09
N LEU A 437 3.30 -21.37 17.95
CA LEU A 437 1.94 -20.83 17.88
C LEU A 437 1.43 -20.38 19.26
N LEU A 438 2.17 -20.65 20.33
CA LEU A 438 1.85 -20.32 21.72
C LEU A 438 2.74 -19.18 22.28
N ARG A 439 3.39 -18.40 21.39
CA ARG A 439 4.34 -17.30 21.66
C ARG A 439 4.16 -16.55 22.99
N ASP A 440 5.26 -16.33 23.72
CA ASP A 440 5.28 -15.56 24.97
C ASP A 440 5.24 -14.04 24.70
N SER A 441 4.57 -13.33 25.61
CA SER A 441 4.29 -11.88 25.70
C SER A 441 5.27 -10.86 25.11
N LYS A 442 6.56 -11.16 25.03
CA LYS A 442 7.62 -10.19 24.72
C LYS A 442 8.03 -10.17 23.25
N ASP A 443 7.55 -11.13 22.46
CA ASP A 443 8.01 -11.32 21.09
C ASP A 443 6.98 -10.89 20.02
N PHE A 444 5.81 -10.40 20.41
CA PHE A 444 4.82 -9.88 19.44
C PHE A 444 5.35 -8.64 18.72
N VAL A 445 4.92 -8.48 17.47
CA VAL A 445 5.33 -7.36 16.61
C VAL A 445 4.12 -6.61 16.09
N GLY A 446 4.30 -5.29 15.94
CA GLY A 446 3.28 -4.41 15.42
C GLY A 446 3.06 -4.53 13.91
N LEU A 447 2.12 -3.76 13.40
CA LEU A 447 1.91 -3.54 11.98
C LEU A 447 2.15 -2.07 11.64
N GLU A 448 2.81 -1.82 10.52
CA GLU A 448 2.99 -0.46 10.00
C GLU A 448 1.63 0.16 9.65
N ASN A 449 1.39 1.39 10.11
CA ASN A 449 0.24 2.17 9.64
C ASN A 449 0.55 2.83 8.30
N LEU A 450 -0.08 2.33 7.23
CA LEU A 450 0.06 2.80 5.85
C LEU A 450 -0.87 3.99 5.54
N THR A 451 -1.04 4.89 6.51
CA THR A 451 -1.97 6.04 6.52
C THR A 451 -3.45 5.62 6.68
N ASN A 452 -4.03 5.92 7.85
CA ASN A 452 -5.42 5.59 8.23
C ASN A 452 -5.78 4.10 8.14
N THR A 453 -4.79 3.20 8.26
CA THR A 453 -5.00 1.74 8.14
C THR A 453 -5.16 1.01 9.47
N CYS A 454 -5.35 1.73 10.57
CA CYS A 454 -5.50 1.15 11.91
C CYS A 454 -6.69 0.17 12.02
N PHE A 455 -7.76 0.37 11.24
CA PHE A 455 -8.87 -0.59 11.12
C PHE A 455 -8.38 -1.95 10.59
N MET A 456 -7.57 -1.92 9.52
CA MET A 456 -6.99 -3.11 8.90
C MET A 456 -6.00 -3.77 9.84
N ASN A 457 -5.10 -2.99 10.45
CA ASN A 457 -4.09 -3.51 11.39
C ASN A 457 -4.75 -4.20 12.58
N SER A 458 -5.79 -3.59 13.15
CA SER A 458 -6.52 -4.14 14.29
C SER A 458 -7.19 -5.48 13.95
N ILE A 459 -7.83 -5.60 12.78
CA ILE A 459 -8.41 -6.86 12.30
C ILE A 459 -7.34 -7.90 11.99
N LEU A 460 -6.25 -7.52 11.33
CA LEU A 460 -5.19 -8.48 11.00
C LEU A 460 -4.55 -9.05 12.27
N GLN A 461 -4.35 -8.24 13.31
CA GLN A 461 -3.86 -8.72 14.60
C GLN A 461 -4.89 -9.60 15.32
N SER A 462 -6.18 -9.23 15.35
CA SER A 462 -7.20 -10.08 15.99
C SER A 462 -7.37 -11.43 15.28
N LEU A 463 -7.33 -11.44 13.94
CA LEU A 463 -7.33 -12.65 13.12
C LEU A 463 -6.05 -13.47 13.30
N TYR A 464 -4.88 -12.83 13.42
CA TYR A 464 -3.63 -13.51 13.76
C TYR A 464 -3.70 -14.18 15.14
N MET A 465 -4.30 -13.52 16.12
CA MET A 465 -4.50 -14.06 17.47
C MET A 465 -5.55 -15.19 17.51
N THR A 466 -6.36 -15.32 16.45
CA THR A 466 -7.29 -16.43 16.29
C THR A 466 -6.53 -17.70 15.93
N GLN A 467 -6.29 -18.57 16.91
CA GLN A 467 -5.36 -19.69 16.77
C GLN A 467 -5.72 -20.66 15.63
N SER A 468 -7.01 -21.00 15.49
CA SER A 468 -7.51 -21.89 14.43
C SER A 468 -7.27 -21.29 13.05
N PHE A 469 -7.51 -19.98 12.89
CA PHE A 469 -7.32 -19.28 11.62
C PHE A 469 -5.84 -19.06 11.27
N ARG A 470 -5.02 -18.65 12.23
CA ARG A 470 -3.56 -18.53 12.04
C ARG A 470 -2.95 -19.86 11.62
N LYS A 471 -3.32 -20.96 12.28
CA LYS A 471 -2.92 -22.32 11.89
C LYS A 471 -3.35 -22.62 10.46
N PHE A 472 -4.63 -22.38 10.14
CA PHE A 472 -5.19 -22.59 8.80
C PHE A 472 -4.38 -21.85 7.73
N VAL A 473 -4.13 -20.55 7.91
CA VAL A 473 -3.40 -19.71 6.95
C VAL A 473 -1.94 -20.15 6.80
N ILE A 474 -1.21 -20.37 7.90
CA ILE A 474 0.21 -20.77 7.85
C ILE A 474 0.38 -22.14 7.17
N GLN A 475 -0.59 -23.04 7.31
CA GLN A 475 -0.53 -24.40 6.76
C GLN A 475 -0.95 -24.51 5.29
N LEU A 476 -1.41 -23.43 4.64
CA LEU A 476 -1.74 -23.45 3.21
C LEU A 476 -0.51 -23.81 2.38
N LYS A 477 -0.62 -24.86 1.55
CA LYS A 477 0.47 -25.31 0.67
C LYS A 477 0.16 -24.92 -0.77
N PHE A 478 0.79 -23.87 -1.28
CA PHE A 478 0.64 -23.42 -2.67
C PHE A 478 1.23 -24.40 -3.72
N THR A 479 1.79 -25.54 -3.28
CA THR A 479 2.12 -26.68 -4.15
C THR A 479 0.90 -27.51 -4.55
N ASP A 480 -0.24 -27.37 -3.85
CA ASP A 480 -1.50 -28.03 -4.20
C ASP A 480 -2.01 -27.55 -5.57
N GLN A 481 -2.32 -28.48 -6.48
CA GLN A 481 -2.82 -28.16 -7.83
C GLN A 481 -4.04 -27.23 -7.82
N SER A 482 -4.90 -27.32 -6.79
CA SER A 482 -6.06 -26.45 -6.64
C SER A 482 -5.71 -25.01 -6.27
N LEU A 483 -4.62 -24.79 -5.53
CA LEU A 483 -4.12 -23.47 -5.14
C LEU A 483 -3.18 -22.85 -6.18
N GLN A 484 -2.57 -23.66 -7.06
CA GLN A 484 -1.75 -23.19 -8.19
C GLN A 484 -2.54 -22.36 -9.20
N LEU A 485 -3.87 -22.50 -9.25
CA LEU A 485 -4.75 -21.72 -10.13
C LEU A 485 -4.98 -20.29 -9.64
N ILE A 486 -4.64 -20.00 -8.37
CA ILE A 486 -4.74 -18.66 -7.80
C ILE A 486 -3.52 -17.84 -8.24
N PRO A 487 -3.69 -16.63 -8.81
CA PRO A 487 -2.57 -15.78 -9.20
C PRO A 487 -1.60 -15.53 -8.04
N TYR A 488 -0.30 -15.53 -8.32
CA TYR A 488 0.74 -15.18 -7.33
C TYR A 488 1.45 -13.89 -7.78
N PRO A 489 1.50 -12.85 -6.93
CA PRO A 489 0.93 -12.75 -5.58
C PRO A 489 -0.61 -12.56 -5.60
N SER A 490 -1.31 -13.14 -4.61
CA SER A 490 -2.73 -12.91 -4.30
C SER A 490 -2.92 -12.48 -2.85
N LYS A 491 -4.13 -12.02 -2.51
CA LYS A 491 -4.57 -11.75 -1.14
C LYS A 491 -4.23 -12.88 -0.17
N LEU A 492 -4.45 -14.14 -0.58
CA LEU A 492 -4.18 -15.31 0.25
C LEU A 492 -2.68 -15.52 0.49
N SER A 493 -1.84 -15.40 -0.55
CA SER A 493 -0.39 -15.56 -0.40
C SER A 493 0.23 -14.39 0.38
N SER A 494 -0.27 -13.16 0.17
CA SER A 494 0.17 -11.98 0.91
C SER A 494 -0.21 -12.06 2.39
N LEU A 495 -1.41 -12.56 2.70
CA LEU A 495 -1.84 -12.81 4.08
C LEU A 495 -0.99 -13.89 4.76
N GLN A 496 -0.75 -15.00 4.06
CA GLN A 496 0.12 -16.06 4.59
C GLN A 496 1.53 -15.52 4.89
N LYS A 497 2.10 -14.77 3.95
CA LYS A 497 3.41 -14.12 4.13
C LYS A 497 3.41 -13.19 5.35
N LEU A 498 2.37 -12.38 5.51
CA LEU A 498 2.24 -11.50 6.67
C LEU A 498 2.15 -12.28 7.99
N PHE A 499 1.37 -13.36 8.04
CA PHE A 499 1.24 -14.19 9.24
C PHE A 499 2.52 -14.95 9.59
N LEU A 500 3.30 -15.35 8.59
CA LEU A 500 4.64 -15.88 8.81
C LEU A 500 5.56 -14.79 9.39
N LEU A 501 5.56 -13.58 8.83
CA LEU A 501 6.32 -12.47 9.40
C LEU A 501 5.92 -12.19 10.86
N LEU A 502 4.63 -12.05 11.16
CA LEU A 502 4.13 -11.86 12.52
C LEU A 502 4.51 -13.00 13.48
N THR A 503 4.69 -14.22 12.98
CA THR A 503 5.05 -15.40 13.80
C THR A 503 6.52 -15.46 14.14
N TYR A 504 7.37 -15.15 13.17
CA TYR A 504 8.81 -15.34 13.32
C TYR A 504 9.56 -14.05 13.63
N GLN A 505 8.93 -12.89 13.44
CA GLN A 505 9.53 -11.61 13.73
C GLN A 505 9.55 -11.34 15.24
N LYS A 506 10.73 -11.37 15.86
CA LYS A 506 11.00 -11.15 17.29
C LYS A 506 10.82 -9.72 17.81
N GLN A 507 11.02 -8.69 16.98
CA GLN A 507 10.89 -7.29 17.40
C GLN A 507 10.53 -6.36 16.22
N GLY A 508 10.00 -5.18 16.54
CA GLY A 508 9.61 -4.16 15.58
C GLY A 508 8.19 -4.38 15.05
N TYR A 509 8.00 -4.13 13.76
CA TYR A 509 6.70 -4.23 13.09
C TYR A 509 6.83 -4.81 11.68
N CYS A 510 5.74 -5.39 11.16
CA CYS A 510 5.64 -5.86 9.78
C CYS A 510 4.86 -4.85 8.93
N SER A 511 5.18 -4.75 7.64
CA SER A 511 4.41 -3.93 6.71
C SER A 511 3.31 -4.77 6.04
N PRO A 512 2.01 -4.41 6.19
CA PRO A 512 0.90 -5.11 5.54
C PRO A 512 0.68 -4.65 4.08
N TYR A 513 1.58 -3.86 3.50
CA TYR A 513 1.39 -3.18 2.22
C TYR A 513 1.07 -4.12 1.04
N GLU A 514 1.77 -5.25 0.96
CA GLU A 514 1.54 -6.25 -0.10
C GLU A 514 0.16 -6.88 0.01
N LEU A 515 -0.39 -7.01 1.21
CA LEU A 515 -1.77 -7.46 1.41
C LEU A 515 -2.76 -6.35 1.07
N LYS A 516 -2.52 -5.11 1.51
CA LYS A 516 -3.38 -3.95 1.23
C LYS A 516 -3.66 -3.81 -0.27
N ARG A 517 -2.63 -3.93 -1.11
CA ARG A 517 -2.74 -3.84 -2.57
C ARG A 517 -3.59 -4.92 -3.23
N GLN A 518 -3.86 -6.02 -2.53
CA GLN A 518 -4.66 -7.16 -3.02
C GLN A 518 -6.09 -7.10 -2.50
N LEU A 519 -6.44 -6.11 -1.67
CA LEU A 519 -7.80 -5.91 -1.19
C LEU A 519 -8.72 -5.42 -2.31
N ARG A 520 -10.03 -5.55 -2.10
CA ARG A 520 -11.03 -4.94 -2.99
C ARG A 520 -11.04 -3.41 -2.77
N GLU A 521 -11.51 -2.66 -3.76
CA GLU A 521 -11.85 -1.25 -3.55
C GLU A 521 -12.96 -1.11 -2.50
N PRO A 522 -12.92 -0.09 -1.63
CA PRO A 522 -11.97 1.04 -1.62
C PRO A 522 -10.65 0.78 -0.88
N TYR A 523 -10.46 -0.39 -0.24
CA TYR A 523 -9.35 -0.63 0.68
C TYR A 523 -7.96 -0.66 0.03
N SER A 524 -7.90 -1.07 -1.25
CA SER A 524 -6.64 -1.17 -2.01
C SER A 524 -6.04 0.19 -2.33
N ASN A 525 -6.85 1.17 -2.76
CA ASN A 525 -6.34 2.42 -3.32
C ASN A 525 -6.63 3.66 -2.47
N THR A 526 -7.49 3.57 -1.45
CA THR A 526 -7.76 4.70 -0.56
C THR A 526 -6.86 4.68 0.68
N ASN A 527 -6.60 5.87 1.23
CA ASN A 527 -6.06 6.07 2.57
C ASN A 527 -7.14 6.73 3.46
N ASP A 528 -8.41 6.48 3.14
CA ASP A 528 -9.54 6.94 3.90
C ASP A 528 -9.72 6.08 5.14
N GLN A 529 -10.29 6.66 6.19
CA GLN A 529 -10.71 5.89 7.35
C GLN A 529 -11.88 4.97 6.97
N GLN A 530 -11.92 3.78 7.54
CA GLN A 530 -12.91 2.75 7.22
C GLN A 530 -13.49 2.16 8.50
N ASP A 531 -14.70 1.60 8.38
CA ASP A 531 -15.31 0.84 9.46
C ASP A 531 -14.64 -0.53 9.61
N VAL A 532 -14.24 -0.86 10.85
CA VAL A 532 -13.49 -2.08 11.12
C VAL A 532 -14.35 -3.34 11.01
N SER A 533 -15.66 -3.24 11.27
CA SER A 533 -16.59 -4.36 11.14
C SER A 533 -16.91 -4.63 9.67
N GLU A 534 -17.14 -3.59 8.87
CA GLU A 534 -17.37 -3.71 7.43
C GLU A 534 -16.14 -4.32 6.74
N PHE A 535 -14.94 -3.83 7.07
CA PHE A 535 -13.69 -4.41 6.57
C PHE A 535 -13.56 -5.90 6.93
N ALA A 536 -13.88 -6.29 8.16
CA ALA A 536 -13.81 -7.69 8.59
C ALA A 536 -14.72 -8.60 7.76
N HIS A 537 -15.97 -8.16 7.49
CA HIS A 537 -16.91 -8.89 6.64
C HIS A 537 -16.37 -9.06 5.22
N HIS A 538 -16.02 -7.96 4.57
CA HIS A 538 -15.50 -7.98 3.20
C HIS A 538 -14.22 -8.82 3.10
N PHE A 539 -13.32 -8.69 4.06
CA PHE A 539 -12.05 -9.41 4.06
C PHE A 539 -12.25 -10.93 4.18
N LEU A 540 -13.10 -11.39 5.11
CA LEU A 540 -13.33 -12.83 5.31
C LEU A 540 -14.19 -13.45 4.21
N GLU A 541 -15.15 -12.72 3.66
CA GLU A 541 -15.91 -13.16 2.48
C GLU A 541 -15.01 -13.31 1.25
N ASP A 542 -14.17 -12.31 0.97
CA ASP A 542 -13.20 -12.38 -0.13
C ASP A 542 -12.28 -13.59 -0.01
N LEU A 543 -11.74 -13.82 1.19
CA LEU A 543 -10.87 -14.96 1.44
C LEU A 543 -11.62 -16.28 1.25
N LEU A 544 -12.87 -16.36 1.69
CA LEU A 544 -13.69 -17.55 1.51
C LEU A 544 -13.96 -17.84 0.01
N GLU A 545 -14.26 -16.81 -0.77
CA GLU A 545 -14.48 -16.93 -2.22
C GLU A 545 -13.23 -17.37 -2.98
N LEU A 546 -12.05 -16.90 -2.55
CA LEU A 546 -10.76 -17.28 -3.15
C LEU A 546 -10.35 -18.73 -2.85
N LEU A 547 -10.87 -19.33 -1.78
CA LEU A 547 -10.49 -20.68 -1.39
C LEU A 547 -11.21 -21.74 -2.25
N PRO A 548 -10.53 -22.84 -2.62
CA PRO A 548 -11.17 -24.04 -3.14
C PRO A 548 -12.23 -24.58 -2.17
N LYS A 549 -13.31 -25.19 -2.70
CA LYS A 549 -14.46 -25.69 -1.91
C LYS A 549 -14.08 -26.55 -0.70
N HIS A 550 -13.03 -27.36 -0.79
CA HIS A 550 -12.60 -28.24 0.30
C HIS A 550 -11.93 -27.46 1.46
N LEU A 551 -11.35 -26.28 1.19
CA LEU A 551 -10.77 -25.37 2.19
C LEU A 551 -11.78 -24.32 2.70
N GLN A 552 -12.87 -24.10 1.97
CA GLN A 552 -13.98 -23.26 2.44
C GLN A 552 -14.63 -23.85 3.70
N ILE A 553 -14.87 -25.16 3.75
CA ILE A 553 -15.55 -25.81 4.89
C ILE A 553 -14.83 -25.59 6.23
N PRO A 554 -13.50 -25.80 6.36
CA PRO A 554 -12.76 -25.43 7.57
C PRO A 554 -12.91 -23.96 7.94
N MET A 555 -12.79 -23.03 6.99
CA MET A 555 -12.90 -21.59 7.24
C MET A 555 -14.32 -21.20 7.69
N GLU A 556 -15.36 -21.80 7.08
CA GLU A 556 -16.75 -21.64 7.46
C GLU A 556 -17.01 -22.05 8.92
N LYS A 557 -16.45 -23.18 9.35
CA LYS A 557 -16.57 -23.64 10.75
C LYS A 557 -15.89 -22.70 11.74
N ILE A 558 -14.81 -22.03 11.31
CA ILE A 558 -14.10 -21.07 12.16
C ILE A 558 -15.00 -19.88 12.42
N PHE A 559 -15.46 -19.19 11.38
CA PHE A 559 -16.03 -17.85 11.52
C PHE A 559 -17.53 -17.71 11.27
N PHE A 560 -18.18 -18.66 10.60
CA PHE A 560 -19.55 -18.47 10.13
C PHE A 560 -20.58 -19.28 10.92
N GLY A 561 -21.58 -18.56 11.42
CA GLY A 561 -22.77 -19.10 12.05
C GLY A 561 -23.92 -19.24 11.06
N TYR A 562 -25.03 -19.79 11.55
CA TYR A 562 -26.25 -19.87 10.76
C TYR A 562 -27.50 -19.60 11.58
N HIS A 563 -28.43 -18.86 10.98
CA HIS A 563 -29.76 -18.60 11.52
C HIS A 563 -30.82 -18.79 10.43
N ARG A 564 -32.09 -18.62 10.79
CA ARG A 564 -33.19 -18.50 9.82
C ARG A 564 -34.23 -17.52 10.32
N SER A 565 -34.81 -16.75 9.42
CA SER A 565 -35.95 -15.89 9.76
C SER A 565 -37.20 -16.72 10.06
N CYS A 566 -37.89 -16.37 11.14
CA CYS A 566 -39.14 -16.97 11.59
C CYS A 566 -40.24 -15.91 11.61
N ILE A 567 -41.37 -16.21 10.96
CA ILE A 567 -42.55 -15.32 10.92
C ILE A 567 -43.75 -16.06 11.51
N GLU A 568 -44.35 -15.50 12.56
CA GLU A 568 -45.52 -16.05 13.24
C GLU A 568 -46.70 -15.08 13.11
N CYS A 569 -47.76 -15.52 12.42
CA CYS A 569 -49.00 -14.75 12.31
C CYS A 569 -50.05 -15.29 13.29
N TYR A 570 -50.45 -14.44 14.24
CA TYR A 570 -51.43 -14.79 15.28
C TYR A 570 -52.89 -14.63 14.82
N ASN A 571 -53.08 -14.09 13.61
CA ASN A 571 -54.37 -13.97 12.96
C ASN A 571 -54.75 -15.23 12.15
N CYS A 572 -53.78 -16.12 11.87
CA CYS A 572 -54.03 -17.36 11.15
C CYS A 572 -54.76 -18.40 12.04
N PRO A 573 -55.70 -19.18 11.49
CA PRO A 573 -56.37 -20.26 12.24
C PRO A 573 -55.38 -21.33 12.73
N LYS A 574 -54.37 -21.62 11.91
CA LYS A 574 -53.24 -22.49 12.25
C LYS A 574 -52.02 -21.62 12.54
N ARG A 575 -51.74 -21.40 13.84
CA ARG A 575 -50.62 -20.61 14.36
C ARG A 575 -49.28 -21.35 14.20
N GLN A 576 -48.89 -21.59 12.95
CA GLN A 576 -47.64 -22.27 12.64
C GLN A 576 -46.59 -21.26 12.16
N PRO A 577 -45.40 -21.25 12.79
CA PRO A 577 -44.29 -20.41 12.33
C PRO A 577 -43.92 -20.77 10.88
N ALA A 578 -43.68 -19.75 10.07
CA ALA A 578 -43.09 -19.88 8.75
C ALA A 578 -41.59 -19.67 8.87
N TYR A 579 -40.81 -20.68 8.49
CA TYR A 579 -39.35 -20.64 8.51
C TYR A 579 -38.81 -20.35 7.11
N ARG A 580 -37.94 -19.35 7.00
CA ARG A 580 -37.17 -19.06 5.79
C ARG A 580 -35.96 -20.01 5.68
N PRO A 581 -35.30 -20.06 4.50
CA PRO A 581 -34.06 -20.82 4.34
C PRO A 581 -33.00 -20.43 5.38
N LYS A 582 -32.07 -21.36 5.60
CA LYS A 582 -30.92 -21.15 6.48
C LYS A 582 -30.00 -20.11 5.84
N GLU A 583 -29.67 -19.07 6.59
CA GLU A 583 -28.83 -17.95 6.19
C GLU A 583 -27.52 -17.97 7.00
N LYS A 584 -26.42 -17.56 6.37
CA LYS A 584 -25.08 -17.52 6.95
C LYS A 584 -24.85 -16.13 7.54
N PHE A 585 -24.17 -16.05 8.69
CA PHE A 585 -23.74 -14.78 9.28
C PHE A 585 -22.33 -14.88 9.87
N LEU A 586 -21.64 -13.75 10.00
CA LEU A 586 -20.30 -13.66 10.57
C LEU A 586 -20.31 -13.28 12.07
N GLY A 587 -21.16 -12.34 12.45
CA GLY A 587 -21.28 -11.86 13.83
C GLY A 587 -22.70 -11.57 14.28
N ILE A 588 -22.84 -11.24 15.56
CA ILE A 588 -24.09 -10.78 16.16
C ILE A 588 -24.03 -9.27 16.31
N ASP A 589 -25.02 -8.58 15.75
CA ASP A 589 -25.19 -7.15 15.86
C ASP A 589 -25.90 -6.77 17.16
N LEU A 590 -25.18 -6.09 18.05
CA LEU A 590 -25.65 -5.67 19.37
C LEU A 590 -26.01 -4.19 19.35
N HIS A 591 -27.28 -3.90 19.54
CA HIS A 591 -27.81 -2.53 19.52
C HIS A 591 -28.12 -2.08 20.94
N PHE A 592 -27.88 -0.79 21.21
CA PHE A 592 -28.26 -0.19 22.49
C PHE A 592 -29.77 -0.04 22.60
N ASN A 593 -30.29 -0.31 23.78
CA ASN A 593 -31.65 0.02 24.19
C ASN A 593 -31.73 1.47 24.68
N GLU A 594 -32.53 2.33 24.05
CA GLU A 594 -32.65 3.74 24.49
C GLU A 594 -33.31 3.87 25.88
N ASP A 595 -34.09 2.87 26.30
CA ASP A 595 -34.87 2.89 27.55
C ASP A 595 -34.08 2.39 28.79
N GLU A 596 -32.84 1.91 28.62
CA GLU A 596 -32.05 1.29 29.70
C GLU A 596 -30.70 1.99 29.90
N GLU A 597 -30.50 2.58 31.09
CA GLU A 597 -29.25 3.26 31.47
C GLU A 597 -28.07 2.29 31.65
N ASN A 598 -28.32 1.06 32.08
CA ASN A 598 -27.32 0.02 32.28
C ASN A 598 -27.66 -1.20 31.43
N GLN A 599 -26.81 -1.52 30.46
CA GLN A 599 -27.00 -2.68 29.58
C GLN A 599 -25.90 -3.71 29.81
N ASP A 600 -26.32 -4.95 30.07
CA ASP A 600 -25.44 -6.11 30.09
C ASP A 600 -25.41 -6.75 28.70
N LEU A 601 -24.26 -7.32 28.37
CA LEU A 601 -24.03 -8.03 27.11
C LEU A 601 -25.04 -9.17 26.89
N TYR A 602 -25.48 -9.84 27.96
CA TYR A 602 -26.46 -10.92 27.91
C TYR A 602 -27.83 -10.42 27.46
N ASP A 603 -28.25 -9.24 27.94
CA ASP A 603 -29.52 -8.62 27.56
C ASP A 603 -29.47 -8.16 26.10
N MET A 604 -28.35 -7.55 25.67
CA MET A 604 -28.15 -7.14 24.28
C MET A 604 -28.24 -8.34 23.31
N ILE A 605 -27.61 -9.48 23.66
CA ILE A 605 -27.69 -10.70 22.84
C ILE A 605 -29.12 -11.24 22.82
N ARG A 606 -29.82 -11.30 23.97
CA ARG A 606 -31.22 -11.75 24.03
C ARG A 606 -32.11 -10.90 23.14
N LYS A 607 -31.95 -9.58 23.20
CA LYS A 607 -32.72 -8.61 22.41
C LYS A 607 -32.47 -8.76 20.91
N ALA A 608 -31.25 -9.09 20.49
CA ALA A 608 -30.91 -9.33 19.07
C ALA A 608 -31.70 -10.50 18.44
N TYR A 609 -32.19 -11.44 19.26
CA TYR A 609 -32.98 -12.59 18.81
C TYR A 609 -34.43 -12.58 19.34
N GLU A 610 -34.86 -11.48 19.97
CA GLU A 610 -36.22 -11.32 20.46
C GLU A 610 -37.21 -11.18 19.29
N LYS A 611 -38.47 -11.50 19.56
CA LYS A 611 -39.56 -11.34 18.58
C LYS A 611 -39.94 -9.87 18.48
N GLU A 612 -39.78 -9.30 17.29
CA GLU A 612 -40.30 -7.98 16.95
C GLU A 612 -41.71 -8.08 16.36
N GLN A 613 -42.59 -7.17 16.77
CA GLN A 613 -43.91 -7.03 16.17
C GLN A 613 -43.78 -6.21 14.89
N ILE A 614 -44.32 -6.72 13.78
CA ILE A 614 -44.25 -6.06 12.47
C ILE A 614 -45.64 -5.95 11.84
N GLU A 615 -45.82 -4.90 11.03
CA GLU A 615 -46.96 -4.82 10.13
C GLU A 615 -46.62 -5.58 8.83
N PHE A 616 -47.39 -6.62 8.51
CA PHE A 616 -47.11 -7.49 7.38
C PHE A 616 -48.39 -8.04 6.74
N THR A 617 -48.36 -8.27 5.43
CA THR A 617 -49.44 -8.96 4.71
C THR A 617 -49.15 -10.45 4.72
N CYS A 618 -49.90 -11.22 5.51
CA CYS A 618 -49.64 -12.64 5.67
C CYS A 618 -50.11 -13.46 4.45
N ASP A 619 -49.20 -14.18 3.79
CA ASP A 619 -49.50 -15.03 2.62
C ASP A 619 -50.51 -16.16 2.89
N LYS A 620 -50.72 -16.55 4.16
CA LYS A 620 -51.64 -17.64 4.54
C LYS A 620 -53.08 -17.15 4.75
N CYS A 621 -53.27 -16.00 5.39
CA CYS A 621 -54.60 -15.45 5.66
C CYS A 621 -54.96 -14.28 4.72
N ASN A 622 -54.03 -13.81 3.88
CA ASN A 622 -54.17 -12.68 2.96
C ASN A 622 -54.68 -11.39 3.62
N GLN A 623 -54.40 -11.21 4.92
CA GLN A 623 -54.75 -10.02 5.67
C GLN A 623 -53.49 -9.28 6.07
N ARG A 624 -53.53 -7.95 5.91
CA ARG A 624 -52.56 -7.04 6.49
C ARG A 624 -52.88 -6.89 7.98
N THR A 625 -51.92 -7.23 8.83
CA THR A 625 -52.10 -7.21 10.28
C THR A 625 -50.77 -6.89 10.97
N ASP A 626 -50.86 -6.28 12.13
CA ASP A 626 -49.79 -6.03 13.08
C ASP A 626 -49.61 -7.20 14.07
N ARG A 627 -50.46 -8.23 14.06
CA ARG A 627 -50.35 -9.43 14.90
C ARG A 627 -49.39 -10.45 14.30
N VAL A 628 -48.32 -9.96 13.69
CA VAL A 628 -47.26 -10.74 13.08
C VAL A 628 -45.97 -10.48 13.83
N TYR A 629 -45.31 -11.54 14.25
CA TYR A 629 -44.05 -11.47 14.96
C TYR A 629 -42.95 -12.05 14.08
N LYS A 630 -41.88 -11.29 13.90
CA LYS A 630 -40.68 -11.71 13.18
C LYS A 630 -39.56 -11.90 14.20
N SER A 631 -38.74 -12.93 14.00
CA SER A 631 -37.54 -13.17 14.81
C SER A 631 -36.49 -13.88 13.98
N GLN A 632 -35.26 -13.90 14.48
CA GLN A 632 -34.21 -14.76 13.96
C GLN A 632 -34.08 -15.98 14.87
N GLN A 633 -34.18 -17.17 14.28
CA GLN A 633 -33.92 -18.40 15.00
C GLN A 633 -32.47 -18.82 14.75
N LEU A 634 -31.67 -18.82 15.81
CA LEU A 634 -30.29 -19.29 15.79
C LEU A 634 -30.25 -20.81 15.60
N ILE A 635 -29.48 -21.27 14.62
CA ILE A 635 -29.29 -22.70 14.30
C ILE A 635 -27.91 -23.15 14.76
N GLN A 636 -26.90 -22.31 14.54
CA GLN A 636 -25.52 -22.61 14.86
C GLN A 636 -24.73 -21.32 15.15
N LEU A 637 -23.93 -21.31 16.22
CA LEU A 637 -22.88 -20.30 16.42
C LEU A 637 -21.54 -20.84 15.92
N PRO A 638 -20.68 -19.99 15.33
CA PRO A 638 -19.34 -20.36 14.90
C PRO A 638 -18.43 -20.70 16.08
N SER A 639 -17.29 -21.34 15.82
CA SER A 639 -16.27 -21.57 16.86
C SER A 639 -15.57 -20.27 17.29
N VAL A 640 -15.51 -19.28 16.40
CA VAL A 640 -15.04 -17.91 16.65
C VAL A 640 -16.18 -16.97 16.34
N LEU A 641 -16.73 -16.35 17.38
CA LEU A 641 -17.89 -15.48 17.33
C LEU A 641 -17.48 -14.01 17.37
N PHE A 642 -17.89 -13.27 16.35
CA PHE A 642 -17.85 -11.81 16.35
C PHE A 642 -19.10 -11.25 17.02
N MET A 643 -18.93 -10.24 17.88
CA MET A 643 -20.03 -9.42 18.37
C MET A 643 -19.73 -7.95 18.10
N ILE A 644 -20.63 -7.30 17.37
CA ILE A 644 -20.47 -5.93 16.88
C ILE A 644 -21.35 -5.05 17.74
N VAL A 645 -20.74 -4.14 18.51
CA VAL A 645 -21.47 -3.21 19.37
C VAL A 645 -21.74 -1.94 18.56
N HIS A 646 -22.99 -1.76 18.12
CA HIS A 646 -23.41 -0.64 17.27
C HIS A 646 -23.46 0.65 18.07
N ARG A 647 -22.33 1.38 18.09
CA ARG A 647 -22.15 2.62 18.86
C ARG A 647 -22.51 3.89 18.11
N PHE A 648 -22.90 3.82 16.84
CA PHE A 648 -23.15 5.01 16.05
C PHE A 648 -24.63 5.14 15.72
N THR A 649 -25.25 6.23 16.16
CA THR A 649 -26.66 6.53 15.89
C THR A 649 -26.80 7.86 15.18
N PHE A 650 -27.74 7.90 14.23
CA PHE A 650 -28.05 9.13 13.50
C PHE A 650 -29.02 9.97 14.33
N ASN A 651 -28.60 11.19 14.69
CA ASN A 651 -29.50 12.15 15.32
C ASN A 651 -30.21 12.96 14.22
N ALA A 652 -31.50 12.67 14.02
CA ALA A 652 -32.32 13.32 13.01
C ALA A 652 -32.48 14.83 13.22
N ALA A 653 -32.44 15.31 14.47
CA ALA A 653 -32.60 16.73 14.78
C ALA A 653 -31.35 17.55 14.41
N THR A 654 -30.16 17.00 14.66
CA THR A 654 -28.89 17.68 14.34
C THR A 654 -28.34 17.32 12.96
N GLN A 655 -28.90 16.31 12.30
CA GLN A 655 -28.37 15.71 11.07
C GLN A 655 -26.91 15.25 11.20
N THR A 656 -26.53 14.81 12.40
CA THR A 656 -25.17 14.34 12.70
C THR A 656 -25.19 12.91 13.20
N MET A 657 -24.11 12.19 12.92
CA MET A 657 -23.83 10.90 13.55
C MET A 657 -23.23 11.11 14.94
N ASN A 658 -23.83 10.50 15.95
CA ASN A 658 -23.37 10.56 17.34
C ASN A 658 -22.80 9.20 17.75
N LYS A 659 -21.68 9.22 18.49
CA LYS A 659 -21.09 8.01 19.08
C LYS A 659 -21.60 7.83 20.51
N MET A 660 -22.09 6.64 20.82
CA MET A 660 -22.50 6.20 22.15
C MET A 660 -21.27 5.78 22.97
N LEU A 661 -20.98 6.58 23.99
CA LEU A 661 -19.89 6.35 24.95
C LEU A 661 -20.32 5.55 26.18
N THR A 662 -21.59 5.10 26.23
CA THR A 662 -22.12 4.26 27.31
C THR A 662 -21.25 3.02 27.48
N LYS A 663 -20.79 2.78 28.72
CA LYS A 663 -20.00 1.59 29.06
C LYS A 663 -20.90 0.35 28.97
N VAL A 664 -20.40 -0.68 28.31
CA VAL A 664 -21.03 -2.01 28.25
C VAL A 664 -20.01 -2.96 28.88
N PRO A 665 -20.24 -3.41 30.13
CA PRO A 665 -19.31 -4.32 30.79
C PRO A 665 -19.13 -5.58 29.96
N PHE A 666 -17.90 -5.88 29.55
CA PHE A 666 -17.62 -7.12 28.81
C PHE A 666 -17.35 -8.26 29.78
N LYS A 667 -17.91 -9.45 29.48
CA LYS A 667 -17.63 -10.65 30.27
C LYS A 667 -16.54 -11.45 29.57
N PHE A 668 -15.48 -11.80 30.30
CA PHE A 668 -14.44 -12.68 29.75
C PHE A 668 -14.96 -14.05 29.36
N GLN A 669 -16.12 -14.46 29.89
CA GLN A 669 -16.77 -15.71 29.57
C GLN A 669 -18.28 -15.52 29.41
N ILE A 670 -18.84 -16.15 28.39
CA ILE A 670 -20.28 -16.21 28.14
C ILE A 670 -20.72 -17.67 28.08
N ASP A 671 -21.74 -18.00 28.87
CA ASP A 671 -22.45 -19.26 28.75
C ASP A 671 -23.78 -19.04 28.01
N PHE A 672 -23.87 -19.54 26.78
CA PHE A 672 -25.07 -19.37 25.96
C PHE A 672 -26.30 -20.14 26.49
N ARG A 673 -26.13 -21.05 27.46
CA ARG A 673 -27.25 -21.66 28.18
C ARG A 673 -28.00 -20.64 29.03
N ASP A 674 -27.25 -19.72 29.65
CA ASP A 674 -27.80 -18.68 30.51
C ASP A 674 -28.39 -17.53 29.67
N VAL A 675 -27.78 -17.22 28.53
CA VAL A 675 -28.31 -16.23 27.57
C VAL A 675 -29.68 -16.66 27.05
N PHE A 676 -29.83 -17.91 26.60
CA PHE A 676 -31.07 -18.38 25.95
C PHE A 676 -31.96 -19.24 26.85
N ASN A 677 -31.64 -19.40 28.13
CA ASN A 677 -32.32 -20.30 29.07
C ASN A 677 -32.45 -21.76 28.56
N GLN A 678 -31.47 -22.26 27.80
CA GLN A 678 -31.50 -23.58 27.17
C GLN A 678 -30.64 -24.62 27.89
N LYS A 679 -31.19 -25.21 28.96
CA LYS A 679 -30.49 -26.23 29.78
C LYS A 679 -30.15 -27.54 29.06
N LYS A 680 -30.71 -27.78 27.86
CA LYS A 680 -30.53 -29.00 27.06
C LYS A 680 -29.37 -28.92 26.05
N LEU A 681 -28.75 -27.76 25.85
CA LEU A 681 -27.59 -27.63 24.99
C LEU A 681 -26.40 -28.41 25.57
N ASN A 682 -25.52 -28.91 24.70
CA ASN A 682 -24.35 -29.66 25.13
C ASN A 682 -23.43 -28.78 25.98
N SER A 683 -23.27 -29.15 27.26
CA SER A 683 -22.49 -28.37 28.24
C SER A 683 -21.06 -27.99 27.81
N LYS A 684 -20.42 -28.77 26.91
CA LYS A 684 -19.05 -28.52 26.47
C LYS A 684 -18.92 -27.43 25.39
N ASP A 685 -19.96 -27.22 24.59
CA ASP A 685 -19.91 -26.32 23.43
C ASP A 685 -20.60 -24.97 23.72
N CYS A 686 -21.11 -24.76 24.93
CA CYS A 686 -21.92 -23.57 25.26
C CYS A 686 -21.10 -22.38 25.78
N ILE A 687 -19.83 -22.62 26.14
CA ILE A 687 -18.99 -21.64 26.83
C ILE A 687 -18.02 -21.01 25.82
N TYR A 688 -18.05 -19.68 25.79
CA TYR A 688 -17.23 -18.86 24.91
C TYR A 688 -16.39 -17.89 25.72
N ASP A 689 -15.08 -17.88 25.49
CA ASP A 689 -14.15 -16.99 26.16
C ASP A 689 -13.79 -15.82 25.24
N LEU A 690 -13.88 -14.59 25.77
CA LEU A 690 -13.34 -13.41 25.11
C LEU A 690 -11.82 -13.58 25.00
N TYR A 691 -11.29 -13.45 23.78
CA TYR A 691 -9.84 -13.53 23.55
C TYR A 691 -9.28 -12.31 22.84
N ALA A 692 -10.11 -11.53 22.13
CA ALA A 692 -9.69 -10.26 21.56
C ALA A 692 -10.87 -9.28 21.51
N PHE A 693 -10.57 -7.99 21.50
CA PHE A 693 -11.52 -6.94 21.18
C PHE A 693 -10.81 -5.77 20.50
N ILE A 694 -11.57 -5.01 19.73
CA ILE A 694 -11.08 -3.79 19.09
C ILE A 694 -11.87 -2.63 19.67
N VAL A 695 -11.15 -1.63 20.14
CA VAL A 695 -11.73 -0.35 20.58
C VAL A 695 -11.65 0.65 19.44
N HIS A 696 -12.68 1.50 19.35
CA HIS A 696 -12.62 2.72 18.57
C HIS A 696 -12.35 3.88 19.53
N MET A 697 -11.21 4.54 19.38
CA MET A 697 -10.85 5.77 20.09
C MET A 697 -11.27 6.98 19.25
N GLY A 698 -12.11 7.84 19.81
CA GLY A 698 -12.58 9.06 19.14
C GLY A 698 -14.01 9.43 19.52
N LYS A 699 -14.38 10.70 19.34
CA LYS A 699 -15.67 11.26 19.78
C LYS A 699 -16.80 11.16 18.76
N ASN A 700 -16.48 10.95 17.49
CA ASN A 700 -17.45 10.97 16.39
C ASN A 700 -17.20 9.81 15.41
N SER A 701 -18.08 9.66 14.43
CA SER A 701 -18.00 8.59 13.42
C SER A 701 -17.08 8.91 12.24
N TYR A 702 -16.65 10.17 12.11
CA TYR A 702 -15.89 10.65 10.94
C TYR A 702 -14.38 10.59 11.14
N SER A 703 -13.94 10.53 12.40
CA SER A 703 -12.53 10.50 12.77
C SER A 703 -12.31 9.65 14.01
N GLY A 704 -11.39 8.70 13.92
CA GLY A 704 -10.94 7.95 15.09
C GLY A 704 -9.73 7.08 14.80
N HIS A 705 -9.38 6.27 15.80
CA HIS A 705 -8.26 5.34 15.76
C HIS A 705 -8.68 4.00 16.35
N TYR A 706 -8.29 2.91 15.69
CA TYR A 706 -8.60 1.57 16.16
C TYR A 706 -7.39 0.94 16.82
N ILE A 707 -7.62 0.32 17.98
CA ILE A 707 -6.58 -0.41 18.73
C ILE A 707 -7.14 -1.81 19.02
N CYS A 708 -6.30 -2.82 18.80
CA CYS A 708 -6.65 -4.21 19.08
C CYS A 708 -6.06 -4.65 20.42
N TYR A 709 -6.87 -5.28 21.25
CA TYR A 709 -6.50 -5.90 22.51
C TYR A 709 -6.71 -7.40 22.36
N ALA A 710 -5.71 -8.23 22.69
CA ALA A 710 -5.88 -9.68 22.65
C ALA A 710 -5.16 -10.39 23.80
N ARG A 711 -5.76 -11.47 24.31
CA ARG A 711 -5.21 -12.29 25.38
C ARG A 711 -4.08 -13.17 24.89
N GLN A 712 -3.11 -13.39 25.76
CA GLN A 712 -2.07 -14.38 25.49
C GLN A 712 -2.61 -15.78 25.74
N LEU A 713 -2.33 -16.68 24.79
CA LEU A 713 -2.80 -18.07 24.86
C LEU A 713 -2.28 -18.82 26.09
N ASN A 714 -1.02 -18.57 26.49
CA ASN A 714 -0.38 -19.24 27.63
C ASN A 714 -0.60 -18.52 28.97
N LYS A 715 -1.06 -17.27 28.92
CA LYS A 715 -1.27 -16.41 30.08
C LYS A 715 -2.61 -15.70 29.89
N PRO A 716 -3.72 -16.40 30.15
CA PRO A 716 -5.06 -15.88 29.91
C PRO A 716 -5.34 -14.56 30.67
N ASP A 717 -4.61 -14.25 31.73
CA ASP A 717 -4.79 -13.01 32.50
C ASP A 717 -3.94 -11.83 31.95
N VAL A 718 -3.16 -12.06 30.90
CA VAL A 718 -2.33 -11.05 30.25
C VAL A 718 -2.94 -10.65 28.91
N TRP A 719 -3.23 -9.36 28.78
CA TRP A 719 -3.68 -8.72 27.55
C TRP A 719 -2.51 -8.04 26.84
N VAL A 720 -2.51 -8.13 25.52
CA VAL A 720 -1.57 -7.47 24.62
C VAL A 720 -2.32 -6.40 23.85
N THR A 721 -1.80 -5.19 23.89
CA THR A 721 -2.27 -4.03 23.14
C THR A 721 -1.47 -3.90 21.86
N PHE A 722 -2.17 -3.95 20.73
CA PHE A 722 -1.66 -3.76 19.38
C PHE A 722 -2.16 -2.41 18.85
N ASP A 723 -1.30 -1.40 18.98
CA ASP A 723 -1.52 -0.05 18.45
C ASP A 723 -0.54 0.19 17.30
N ASP A 724 -0.94 -0.23 16.10
CA ASP A 724 -0.08 -0.21 14.91
C ASP A 724 1.31 -0.82 15.20
N THR A 725 2.37 0.01 15.19
CA THR A 725 3.75 -0.44 15.40
C THR A 725 4.10 -0.65 16.87
N MET A 726 3.25 -0.18 17.78
CA MET A 726 3.44 -0.20 19.21
C MET A 726 2.75 -1.41 19.84
N ILE A 727 3.51 -2.17 20.61
CA ILE A 727 3.03 -3.30 21.40
C ILE A 727 3.22 -2.99 22.88
N SER A 728 2.18 -3.21 23.68
CA SER A 728 2.27 -3.15 25.15
C SER A 728 1.55 -4.34 25.79
N ASN A 729 1.87 -4.63 27.04
CA ASN A 729 1.25 -5.71 27.82
C ASN A 729 0.56 -5.11 29.04
N LEU A 730 -0.61 -5.67 29.37
CA LEU A 730 -1.46 -5.28 30.48
C LEU A 730 -1.87 -6.54 31.26
N GLU A 731 -1.82 -6.50 32.59
CA GLU A 731 -2.26 -7.59 33.47
C GLU A 731 -3.52 -7.15 34.21
N TYR A 732 -4.69 -7.47 33.66
CA TYR A 732 -5.98 -7.03 34.18
C TYR A 732 -7.05 -8.12 34.09
N ASP A 733 -7.91 -8.22 35.11
CA ASP A 733 -9.19 -8.92 35.01
C ASP A 733 -10.23 -8.09 34.22
N SER A 734 -11.44 -8.63 33.99
CA SER A 734 -12.46 -7.93 33.19
C SER A 734 -12.86 -6.59 33.78
N ASP A 735 -13.08 -6.55 35.09
CA ASP A 735 -13.56 -5.35 35.79
C ASP A 735 -12.48 -4.28 35.88
N GLN A 736 -11.21 -4.68 35.94
CA GLN A 736 -10.05 -3.81 35.89
C GLN A 736 -9.86 -3.26 34.47
N LEU A 737 -9.92 -4.10 33.45
CA LEU A 737 -9.75 -3.68 32.07
C LEU A 737 -10.84 -2.67 31.64
N ASP A 738 -12.08 -2.89 32.04
CA ASP A 738 -13.19 -1.95 31.81
C ASP A 738 -13.01 -0.58 32.50
N LYS A 739 -12.27 -0.55 33.62
CA LYS A 739 -11.95 0.70 34.35
C LYS A 739 -10.77 1.45 33.75
N GLU A 740 -9.79 0.73 33.21
CA GLU A 740 -8.58 1.29 32.60
C GLU A 740 -8.86 1.94 31.25
N LEU A 741 -9.84 1.44 30.49
CA LEU A 741 -10.30 2.09 29.26
C LEU A 741 -10.84 3.49 29.57
N ILE A 742 -10.22 4.50 28.94
CA ILE A 742 -10.68 5.88 29.04
C ILE A 742 -12.05 6.03 28.38
N ALA A 743 -12.81 7.06 28.75
CA ALA A 743 -14.21 7.23 28.30
C ALA A 743 -14.41 7.25 26.78
N GLU A 744 -13.38 7.63 26.02
CA GLU A 744 -13.43 7.70 24.55
C GLU A 744 -13.02 6.39 23.86
N GLU A 745 -12.42 5.44 24.60
CA GLU A 745 -12.04 4.11 24.17
C GLU A 745 -13.20 3.14 24.43
N THR A 746 -14.01 2.93 23.40
CA THR A 746 -15.20 2.09 23.53
C THR A 746 -15.02 0.81 22.74
N PRO A 747 -15.17 -0.38 23.36
CA PRO A 747 -15.13 -1.66 22.65
C PRO A 747 -16.21 -1.69 21.56
N TYR A 748 -15.78 -1.92 20.32
CA TYR A 748 -16.64 -1.87 19.13
C TYR A 748 -16.83 -3.27 18.52
N LEU A 749 -15.77 -4.07 18.46
CA LEU A 749 -15.82 -5.43 17.94
C LEU A 749 -15.22 -6.38 18.98
N LEU A 750 -15.98 -7.39 19.40
CA LEU A 750 -15.55 -8.39 20.38
C LEU A 750 -15.38 -9.75 19.71
N PHE A 751 -14.33 -10.48 20.08
CA PHE A 751 -13.99 -11.79 19.53
C PHE A 751 -14.00 -12.83 20.64
N TYR A 752 -14.93 -13.77 20.52
CA TYR A 752 -15.11 -14.86 21.47
C TYR A 752 -14.77 -16.19 20.81
N GLN A 753 -14.11 -17.07 21.54
CA GLN A 753 -13.77 -18.41 21.08
C GLN A 753 -14.48 -19.46 21.93
N ASN A 754 -15.07 -20.45 21.26
CA ASN A 754 -15.67 -21.60 21.91
C ASN A 754 -14.60 -22.45 22.61
N GLN A 755 -14.81 -22.83 23.87
CA GLN A 755 -13.86 -23.65 24.62
C GLN A 755 -13.59 -25.03 24.01
N SER A 756 -14.58 -25.65 23.36
CA SER A 756 -14.39 -26.93 22.67
C SER A 756 -13.73 -26.77 21.29
N GLY A 757 -13.64 -25.54 20.79
CA GLY A 757 -13.22 -25.23 19.42
C GLY A 757 -14.21 -25.70 18.35
N GLN A 758 -15.40 -26.15 18.74
CA GLN A 758 -16.46 -26.57 17.81
C GLN A 758 -17.57 -25.52 17.72
N PRO A 759 -18.31 -25.47 16.60
CA PRO A 759 -19.54 -24.68 16.51
C PRO A 759 -20.60 -25.19 17.50
N LEU A 760 -21.30 -24.28 18.18
CA LEU A 760 -22.45 -24.63 19.01
C LEU A 760 -23.68 -24.85 18.12
N ILE A 761 -24.27 -26.04 18.18
CA ILE A 761 -25.50 -26.40 17.44
C ILE A 761 -26.70 -26.30 18.37
N PHE A 762 -27.73 -25.56 17.94
CA PHE A 762 -28.99 -25.45 18.65
C PHE A 762 -29.91 -26.59 18.19
N ASN A 763 -30.22 -27.52 19.09
CA ASN A 763 -31.19 -28.59 18.87
C ASN A 763 -32.61 -28.03 19.00
N ASN A 764 -33.03 -27.26 18.00
CA ASN A 764 -34.33 -26.59 17.96
C ASN A 764 -35.40 -27.39 17.21
#